data_AF-A0AAJ6YUC9-F1
#
_entry.id   AF-A0AAJ6YUC9-F1
#
_cell.length_a   1.000
_cell.length_b   1.000
_cell.length_c   1.000
_cell.angle_alpha   90.00
_cell.angle_beta   90.00
_cell.angle_gamma   90.00
#
_symmetry.space_group_name_H-M   'P 1'
#
loop_
_entity.id
_entity.type
_entity.pdbx_description
1 polymer ?
#
loop_
_entity_poly.entity_id
_entity_poly.type
_entity_poly.pdbx_seq_one_letter_code
_entity_poly.pdbx_strand_id
1 'polypeptide(L)'
;MWARSLGVPVLLGYLVLAALGRISASYVPGGDIMYVEVEDTPRVKWLVDDKDNEIEDVNGARVKRNYKQPRAIEDFYERFQSDTCQRQLKRLCEIQDKKMDDLFFLECIQTLKPNEITTIEDSCQHSIYNYIREATSNENILKMTKEECSDSLDVLKCPMTSPGSYLLCLVDKRDKIADLQCSDFIQKLDWVVNDFKIIIASFIPECQNDVNRFQCGRIQPYKDILQGQTLACLQQHINKLEIACKKQILRVTEIQADNIKLDRQLYFACVQDHKKFCSNMRSGTGQVYKCLIQHKMDRSMTKACQEQLVRREKLIASDYKVSRSLAKTCKEDIKTYRCRRNVSEDKNIRLAQILLCLESAVKNGSKVASECQVEMFDHRKILMEDYRLSPEIVNNCANDIQMFCNNLEVGGATIHCLMEYTRVRKRKGRVSPICQRALEDLIKETDAGEDWRIDSVLREACQSVVDVACKDVQGGNARIISCLMDKLATDRMTESCETALIQIQYFVARDYKLDPLLYRACKADAVHLCHAKNAWASDGTQMDVERGPLVLPCLYRYAYHPQKDMALKKECLDEIRRVMRQRAVNVDLQPEIEEVCLDDLASFCFDKTAKGEEILCLQDKFDSLNQNCKLAVGNFTEEQAERVELNPIITTACHHIMERHCGDILKYGKDEGDMMECLIEHKNDFDTRTDAKCKATVEHFQLISLKNYHFTFKFKEACRPMVVRWCSYANTKSVVINCLSDIVQKDIIQDSQPRISRECRQQLKAQLYQRRENIKFDPKLYKTCSEEIKHLCYNVEPGNSQVLECLASNKPKLGENCHSQVFKVRKQEFQDSSSDFALLNACHSMVRQFCYDIDRSKALYCLKRYKDEPMFDDKCRTFVINRMVEQNTDYRFNAALQTACSLDINRHCKQQLINQTANKELEGKVIACLKIKFKESKLTIKCEHQMTNILREAALNYHLNPLIVALCAYEIEKICKSDENSSPGKVEECLKNQFTLDNKEMKEACRVQVAEMIEESKADINFDPLLQKACAVDVSKYCNMVPQGAGRHIKCLQNILQDEKRSLEPDCYKMLTSRIEMFKNADKLIAPKTIEELYDSVNRSPAKRYFLILTFTAIGFIFIMGLSCGRVSRRPMMMKNK
;
A
#
# COMPACT_ATOMS: atom_id res chain seq x y z
N MET A 1 -38.45 17.78 -43.43
CA MET A 1 -38.19 19.16 -43.90
C MET A 1 -36.71 19.43 -43.64
N TRP A 2 -35.81 19.23 -44.62
CA TRP A 2 -35.34 20.24 -45.61
C TRP A 2 -34.76 21.50 -44.91
N ALA A 3 -33.55 22.02 -45.17
CA ALA A 3 -32.49 21.70 -46.13
C ALA A 3 -31.22 22.60 -45.90
N ARG A 4 -30.05 22.11 -46.36
CA ARG A 4 -28.93 22.81 -47.07
C ARG A 4 -27.99 23.81 -46.33
N SER A 5 -26.69 23.93 -46.64
CA SER A 5 -25.82 23.32 -47.69
C SER A 5 -24.32 23.46 -47.40
N LEU A 6 -23.56 22.49 -47.92
CA LEU A 6 -22.10 22.43 -48.16
C LEU A 6 -21.60 23.36 -49.28
N GLY A 7 -20.27 23.58 -49.34
CA GLY A 7 -19.53 23.94 -50.54
C GLY A 7 -18.00 23.79 -50.41
N VAL A 8 -17.43 22.82 -51.15
CA VAL A 8 -16.00 22.64 -51.53
C VAL A 8 -15.98 22.56 -53.07
N PRO A 9 -14.93 23.00 -53.80
CA PRO A 9 -13.99 22.08 -54.50
C PRO A 9 -12.50 22.57 -54.44
N VAL A 10 -11.40 21.76 -54.31
CA VAL A 10 -10.77 20.71 -55.18
C VAL A 10 -9.91 21.40 -56.30
N LEU A 11 -8.56 21.33 -56.43
CA LEU A 11 -7.66 20.22 -56.86
C LEU A 11 -6.13 20.55 -56.89
N LEU A 12 -5.31 19.49 -56.70
CA LEU A 12 -4.05 19.06 -57.39
C LEU A 12 -2.80 20.00 -57.44
N GLY A 13 -1.54 19.57 -57.31
CA GLY A 13 -0.93 18.24 -57.21
C GLY A 13 0.54 18.26 -57.72
N TYR A 14 1.40 17.46 -57.08
CA TYR A 14 2.66 16.82 -57.56
C TYR A 14 4.07 17.45 -57.43
N LEU A 15 4.90 16.67 -56.70
CA LEU A 15 6.16 16.00 -57.07
C LEU A 15 7.49 16.39 -56.39
N VAL A 16 8.24 15.31 -56.11
CA VAL A 16 9.44 15.08 -55.29
C VAL A 16 10.60 14.69 -56.21
N LEU A 17 11.86 14.95 -55.79
CA LEU A 17 13.13 14.17 -55.97
C LEU A 17 14.32 15.16 -55.86
N ALA A 18 15.24 15.08 -54.89
CA ALA A 18 16.30 14.09 -54.57
C ALA A 18 17.65 14.30 -55.32
N ALA A 19 18.71 14.44 -54.49
CA ALA A 19 20.06 13.86 -54.61
C ALA A 19 21.22 14.54 -55.40
N LEU A 20 22.29 14.81 -54.62
CA LEU A 20 23.72 14.55 -54.84
C LEU A 20 24.56 15.35 -55.87
N GLY A 21 25.69 15.89 -55.40
CA GLY A 21 26.85 16.30 -56.23
C GLY A 21 27.99 16.93 -55.42
N ARG A 22 29.10 16.21 -55.28
CA ARG A 22 30.35 16.57 -54.56
C ARG A 22 31.40 17.21 -55.52
N ILE A 23 32.50 17.70 -54.92
CA ILE A 23 33.93 17.68 -55.37
C ILE A 23 34.57 19.02 -55.82
N SER A 24 35.23 19.67 -54.84
CA SER A 24 36.62 20.19 -54.73
C SER A 24 37.38 20.95 -55.84
N ALA A 25 38.07 21.99 -55.33
CA ALA A 25 39.50 22.39 -55.53
C ALA A 25 39.89 23.37 -56.65
N SER A 26 40.40 24.56 -56.27
CA SER A 26 41.72 25.09 -56.65
C SER A 26 42.16 26.27 -55.76
N TYR A 27 43.46 26.53 -55.73
CA TYR A 27 44.30 27.17 -54.72
C TYR A 27 44.82 28.57 -55.21
N VAL A 28 44.80 29.61 -54.35
CA VAL A 28 45.85 30.63 -53.96
C VAL A 28 46.74 31.26 -55.08
N PRO A 29 47.11 32.59 -55.14
CA PRO A 29 47.77 33.36 -54.04
C PRO A 29 47.61 34.91 -53.92
N GLY A 30 47.82 35.40 -52.68
CA GLY A 30 48.89 36.39 -52.35
C GLY A 30 48.59 37.90 -52.30
N GLY A 31 48.94 38.55 -51.16
CA GLY A 31 49.35 39.97 -51.13
C GLY A 31 48.90 40.82 -49.92
N ASP A 32 49.80 40.93 -48.93
CA ASP A 32 50.13 42.10 -48.08
C ASP A 32 49.20 42.65 -46.97
N ILE A 33 49.53 42.26 -45.73
CA ILE A 33 50.02 43.09 -44.59
C ILE A 33 49.53 44.55 -44.50
N MET A 34 48.72 44.86 -43.47
CA MET A 34 48.92 45.94 -42.46
C MET A 34 47.61 46.22 -41.66
N TYR A 35 47.71 46.07 -40.33
CA TYR A 35 47.05 46.81 -39.23
C TYR A 35 45.53 47.00 -39.21
N VAL A 36 44.88 46.44 -38.17
CA VAL A 36 43.69 47.04 -37.53
C VAL A 36 43.71 46.81 -36.01
N GLU A 37 43.90 47.93 -35.31
CA GLU A 37 43.32 48.39 -34.03
C GLU A 37 42.93 47.37 -32.93
N VAL A 38 43.62 47.50 -31.79
CA VAL A 38 43.23 46.98 -30.47
C VAL A 38 42.85 48.16 -29.58
N GLU A 39 41.55 48.40 -29.37
CA GLU A 39 40.93 49.12 -28.25
C GLU A 39 39.57 48.40 -28.00
N ASP A 40 39.08 48.05 -26.82
CA ASP A 40 39.17 48.67 -25.49
C ASP A 40 39.14 47.61 -24.37
N THR A 41 40.11 47.68 -23.45
CA THR A 41 40.05 47.07 -22.11
C THR A 41 39.81 48.16 -21.06
N PRO A 42 38.94 47.97 -20.05
CA PRO A 42 38.77 48.98 -19.01
C PRO A 42 40.03 49.08 -18.14
N ARG A 43 40.68 50.25 -18.19
CA ARG A 43 41.84 50.61 -17.37
C ARG A 43 41.46 50.71 -15.90
N VAL A 44 42.10 49.90 -15.04
CA VAL A 44 42.33 50.27 -13.63
C VAL A 44 43.79 50.68 -13.53
N LYS A 45 44.01 51.96 -13.19
CA LYS A 45 45.28 52.67 -13.30
C LYS A 45 45.97 52.69 -11.94
N TRP A 46 47.01 51.88 -11.76
CA TRP A 46 48.09 52.11 -10.79
C TRP A 46 49.42 51.59 -11.37
N LEU A 47 50.32 52.55 -11.65
CA LEU A 47 51.80 52.54 -11.75
C LEU A 47 52.51 51.19 -11.50
N VAL A 48 53.44 50.64 -12.29
CA VAL A 48 54.51 51.17 -13.18
C VAL A 48 54.83 50.13 -14.28
N ASP A 49 55.38 50.62 -15.40
CA ASP A 49 55.79 49.97 -16.65
C ASP A 49 56.43 48.57 -16.60
N ASP A 50 55.98 47.73 -17.54
CA ASP A 50 56.70 46.58 -18.08
C ASP A 50 57.94 47.05 -18.85
N LYS A 51 59.12 46.54 -18.46
CA LYS A 51 60.22 46.31 -19.40
C LYS A 51 60.80 44.92 -19.15
N ASP A 52 60.89 44.19 -20.26
CA ASP A 52 61.31 42.80 -20.40
C ASP A 52 62.71 42.50 -19.86
N ASN A 53 62.86 41.25 -19.41
CA ASN A 53 64.12 40.59 -19.10
C ASN A 53 64.91 40.30 -20.39
N GLU A 54 66.15 40.78 -20.48
CA GLU A 54 67.22 40.06 -21.18
C GLU A 54 68.16 39.45 -20.13
N ILE A 55 68.40 38.14 -20.27
CA ILE A 55 69.29 37.33 -19.46
C ILE A 55 70.71 37.54 -19.98
N GLU A 56 71.61 38.10 -19.17
CA GLU A 56 73.05 37.93 -19.35
C GLU A 56 73.67 37.27 -18.11
N ASP A 57 74.32 36.14 -18.36
CA ASP A 57 75.20 35.40 -17.44
C ASP A 57 76.40 36.27 -17.03
N VAL A 58 76.64 36.43 -15.72
CA VAL A 58 77.97 36.80 -15.21
C VAL A 58 78.30 36.03 -13.93
N ASN A 59 79.22 35.07 -14.08
CA ASN A 59 80.01 34.48 -13.00
C ASN A 59 80.82 35.57 -12.27
N GLY A 60 80.67 35.70 -10.95
CA GLY A 60 81.43 36.64 -10.13
C GLY A 60 81.92 36.01 -8.82
N ALA A 61 83.24 35.86 -8.69
CA ALA A 61 83.93 35.20 -7.59
C ALA A 61 83.72 35.87 -6.21
N ARG A 62 83.64 35.03 -5.16
CA ARG A 62 83.60 35.45 -3.74
C ARG A 62 84.90 36.14 -3.32
N VAL A 63 84.82 37.41 -2.95
CA VAL A 63 85.89 38.16 -2.25
C VAL A 63 85.76 37.95 -0.73
N LYS A 64 86.84 37.50 -0.07
CA LYS A 64 86.97 37.43 1.39
C LYS A 64 87.20 38.82 1.98
N ARG A 65 86.50 39.19 3.06
CA ARG A 65 86.89 40.28 3.98
C ARG A 65 86.84 39.82 5.45
N ASN A 66 87.75 40.40 6.24
CA ASN A 66 88.11 40.04 7.61
C ASN A 66 87.18 40.65 8.68
N TYR A 67 87.12 39.94 9.81
CA TYR A 67 86.27 40.12 11.00
C TYR A 67 86.59 41.37 11.85
N LYS A 68 85.53 42.02 12.36
CA LYS A 68 85.43 42.48 13.76
C LYS A 68 84.36 41.61 14.44
N GLN A 69 84.63 41.14 15.67
CA GLN A 69 83.75 40.24 16.44
C GLN A 69 82.39 40.89 16.78
N PRO A 70 81.29 40.12 16.66
CA PRO A 70 80.09 40.32 17.49
C PRO A 70 79.94 39.24 18.57
N ARG A 71 79.23 39.62 19.64
CA ARG A 71 78.96 38.86 20.88
C ARG A 71 77.96 37.71 20.67
N ALA A 72 77.79 36.90 21.72
CA ALA A 72 77.11 35.61 21.75
C ALA A 72 75.63 35.65 21.29
N ILE A 73 75.29 34.68 20.44
CA ILE A 73 73.95 34.36 19.97
C ILE A 73 73.54 33.07 20.70
N GLU A 74 73.05 33.19 21.91
CA GLU A 74 72.29 32.11 22.58
C GLU A 74 70.77 32.32 22.45
N ASP A 75 70.29 33.54 22.16
CA ASP A 75 68.85 33.87 22.10
C ASP A 75 68.13 33.57 20.76
N PHE A 76 68.86 33.23 19.68
CA PHE A 76 68.27 33.15 18.34
C PHE A 76 67.54 31.82 18.04
N TYR A 77 68.09 30.71 18.54
CA TYR A 77 67.50 29.38 18.37
C TYR A 77 66.42 29.06 19.41
N GLU A 78 66.20 29.90 20.42
CA GLU A 78 65.06 29.73 21.35
C GLU A 78 63.72 30.22 20.75
N ARG A 79 63.74 31.04 19.68
CA ARG A 79 62.51 31.57 19.03
C ARG A 79 61.82 30.60 18.08
N PHE A 80 62.51 29.59 17.58
CA PHE A 80 61.94 28.56 16.69
C PHE A 80 61.52 27.35 17.53
N GLN A 81 60.22 27.20 17.80
CA GLN A 81 59.67 26.24 18.77
C GLN A 81 59.95 24.75 18.49
N SER A 82 60.45 24.35 17.31
CA SER A 82 60.74 22.94 16.99
C SER A 82 62.20 22.68 16.61
N ASP A 83 62.80 21.72 17.29
CA ASP A 83 64.18 21.25 17.09
C ASP A 83 64.41 20.63 15.69
N THR A 84 63.33 20.19 15.02
CA THR A 84 63.33 19.66 13.64
C THR A 84 63.46 20.76 12.59
N CYS A 85 62.73 21.88 12.74
CA CYS A 85 62.76 23.02 11.84
C CYS A 85 64.16 23.66 11.81
N GLN A 86 64.78 23.78 12.99
CA GLN A 86 66.14 24.32 13.13
C GLN A 86 67.18 23.46 12.41
N ARG A 87 67.09 22.13 12.54
CA ARG A 87 67.99 21.19 11.86
C ARG A 87 67.82 21.21 10.33
N GLN A 88 66.57 21.32 9.85
CA GLN A 88 66.29 21.44 8.41
C GLN A 88 66.82 22.76 7.84
N LEU A 89 66.61 23.88 8.52
CA LEU A 89 67.12 25.20 8.11
C LEU A 89 68.66 25.26 8.13
N LYS A 90 69.30 24.70 9.16
CA LYS A 90 70.78 24.58 9.22
C LYS A 90 71.35 23.79 8.03
N ARG A 91 70.64 22.75 7.59
CA ARG A 91 71.03 21.92 6.44
C ARG A 91 70.81 22.65 5.11
N LEU A 92 69.65 23.29 4.92
CA LEU A 92 69.32 24.00 3.69
C LEU A 92 70.19 25.27 3.48
N CYS A 93 70.57 25.94 4.57
CA CYS A 93 71.47 27.10 4.55
C CYS A 93 72.97 26.74 4.62
N GLU A 94 73.34 25.45 4.56
CA GLU A 94 74.72 24.94 4.62
C GLU A 94 75.58 25.48 5.79
N ILE A 95 75.04 25.48 7.01
CA ILE A 95 75.69 26.14 8.17
C ILE A 95 76.57 25.16 8.97
N GLN A 96 77.87 25.44 9.06
CA GLN A 96 78.86 24.71 9.90
C GLN A 96 79.65 25.68 10.82
N ASP A 97 79.06 26.23 11.88
CA ASP A 97 79.77 26.88 13.02
C ASP A 97 80.20 28.37 12.93
N LYS A 98 79.49 29.25 12.20
CA LYS A 98 79.64 30.72 12.39
C LYS A 98 78.47 31.32 13.17
N LYS A 99 78.79 32.23 14.10
CA LYS A 99 77.83 33.18 14.73
C LYS A 99 77.27 34.08 13.63
N MET A 100 75.95 34.08 13.46
CA MET A 100 75.24 34.76 12.35
C MET A 100 74.32 35.87 12.85
N ASP A 101 74.33 37.00 12.14
CA ASP A 101 73.40 38.11 12.36
C ASP A 101 72.06 37.86 11.63
N ASP A 102 70.97 38.50 12.09
CA ASP A 102 69.59 38.36 11.56
C ASP A 102 69.51 38.52 10.03
N LEU A 103 70.36 39.38 9.47
CA LEU A 103 70.42 39.67 8.03
C LEU A 103 70.92 38.47 7.19
N PHE A 104 71.82 37.64 7.73
CA PHE A 104 72.34 36.47 7.01
C PHE A 104 71.25 35.39 6.84
N PHE A 105 70.38 35.24 7.83
CA PHE A 105 69.32 34.24 7.79
C PHE A 105 68.22 34.61 6.79
N LEU A 106 67.84 35.89 6.74
CA LEU A 106 66.91 36.40 5.73
C LEU A 106 67.48 36.26 4.30
N GLU A 107 68.78 36.49 4.12
CA GLU A 107 69.50 36.26 2.86
C GLU A 107 69.50 34.77 2.45
N CYS A 108 69.68 33.85 3.39
CA CYS A 108 69.52 32.42 3.09
C CYS A 108 68.10 32.08 2.62
N ILE A 109 67.07 32.52 3.35
CA ILE A 109 65.68 32.20 2.99
C ILE A 109 65.33 32.73 1.60
N GLN A 110 65.83 33.91 1.23
CA GLN A 110 65.61 34.52 -0.08
C GLN A 110 66.27 33.74 -1.24
N THR A 111 67.28 32.91 -0.95
CA THR A 111 68.05 32.16 -1.96
C THR A 111 67.61 30.70 -2.10
N LEU A 112 66.65 30.23 -1.29
CA LEU A 112 66.11 28.87 -1.37
C LEU A 112 65.37 28.62 -2.69
N LYS A 113 65.58 27.44 -3.29
CA LYS A 113 64.89 27.04 -4.53
C LYS A 113 63.42 26.66 -4.24
N PRO A 114 62.50 26.82 -5.22
CA PRO A 114 61.10 26.40 -5.09
C PRO A 114 60.89 24.97 -4.55
N ASN A 115 61.69 24.02 -5.02
CA ASN A 115 61.61 22.62 -4.60
C ASN A 115 62.06 22.42 -3.14
N GLU A 116 63.04 23.20 -2.68
CA GLU A 116 63.54 23.16 -1.30
C GLU A 116 62.50 23.75 -0.34
N ILE A 117 61.84 24.85 -0.74
CA ILE A 117 60.75 25.47 0.03
C ILE A 117 59.58 24.49 0.25
N THR A 118 59.19 23.72 -0.77
CA THR A 118 58.12 22.72 -0.65
C THR A 118 58.45 21.54 0.28
N THR A 119 59.73 21.31 0.61
CA THR A 119 60.12 20.25 1.56
C THR A 119 60.06 20.68 3.02
N ILE A 120 59.88 21.98 3.29
CA ILE A 120 59.79 22.53 4.65
C ILE A 120 58.39 22.28 5.20
N GLU A 121 58.29 21.73 6.41
CA GLU A 121 57.02 21.50 7.10
C GLU A 121 56.22 22.80 7.29
N ASP A 122 54.89 22.72 7.17
CA ASP A 122 53.96 23.84 7.29
C ASP A 122 54.11 24.66 8.58
N SER A 123 54.37 23.99 9.71
CA SER A 123 54.62 24.62 11.01
C SER A 123 55.93 25.43 11.01
N CYS A 124 56.98 24.89 10.38
CA CYS A 124 58.26 25.55 10.21
C CYS A 124 58.15 26.75 9.26
N GLN A 125 57.41 26.60 8.15
CA GLN A 125 57.11 27.73 7.25
C GLN A 125 56.37 28.86 7.96
N HIS A 126 55.44 28.53 8.87
CA HIS A 126 54.74 29.53 9.66
C HIS A 126 55.67 30.27 10.65
N SER A 127 56.56 29.55 11.33
CA SER A 127 57.57 30.18 12.20
C SER A 127 58.50 31.10 11.42
N ILE A 128 58.95 30.68 10.25
CA ILE A 128 59.78 31.52 9.36
C ILE A 128 58.98 32.74 8.89
N TYR A 129 57.71 32.58 8.51
CA TYR A 129 56.84 33.69 8.13
C TYR A 129 56.70 34.73 9.26
N ASN A 130 56.48 34.28 10.50
CA ASN A 130 56.40 35.18 11.66
C ASN A 130 57.73 35.87 11.94
N TYR A 131 58.84 35.15 11.81
CA TYR A 131 60.18 35.70 11.97
C TYR A 131 60.46 36.79 10.93
N ILE A 132 60.18 36.53 9.65
CA ILE A 132 60.32 37.53 8.58
C ILE A 132 59.46 38.76 8.90
N ARG A 133 58.22 38.57 9.38
CA ARG A 133 57.35 39.69 9.77
C ARG A 133 57.89 40.52 10.93
N GLU A 134 58.43 39.87 11.95
CA GLU A 134 59.04 40.58 13.09
C GLU A 134 60.32 41.29 12.66
N ALA A 135 61.20 40.62 11.90
CA ALA A 135 62.47 41.18 11.44
C ALA A 135 62.27 42.38 10.49
N THR A 136 61.19 42.38 9.70
CA THR A 136 60.83 43.47 8.78
C THR A 136 59.96 44.57 9.43
N SER A 137 59.74 44.51 10.74
CA SER A 137 59.06 45.59 11.47
C SER A 137 59.94 46.84 11.59
N ASN A 138 59.32 48.03 11.62
CA ASN A 138 60.03 49.30 11.70
C ASN A 138 60.97 49.41 12.92
N GLU A 139 60.58 48.84 14.06
CA GLU A 139 61.36 48.86 15.30
C GLU A 139 62.64 48.00 15.19
N ASN A 140 62.53 46.82 14.59
CA ASN A 140 63.69 45.94 14.40
C ASN A 140 64.61 46.44 13.28
N ILE A 141 64.07 47.02 12.21
CA ILE A 141 64.88 47.69 11.18
C ILE A 141 65.63 48.88 11.79
N LEU A 142 65.00 49.67 12.67
CA LEU A 142 65.67 50.73 13.41
C LEU A 142 66.78 50.18 14.32
N LYS A 143 66.55 49.06 15.01
CA LYS A 143 67.57 48.41 15.82
C LYS A 143 68.77 47.95 14.99
N MET A 144 68.53 47.21 13.90
CA MET A 144 69.58 46.69 13.01
C MET A 144 70.39 47.81 12.35
N THR A 145 69.73 48.90 11.94
CA THR A 145 70.42 50.04 11.31
C THR A 145 71.15 50.92 12.32
N LYS A 146 70.63 51.08 13.56
CA LYS A 146 71.31 51.84 14.62
C LYS A 146 72.56 51.14 15.15
N GLU A 147 72.57 49.82 15.18
CA GLU A 147 73.74 49.01 15.60
C GLU A 147 74.93 49.15 14.63
N GLU A 148 74.68 49.25 13.32
CA GLU A 148 75.74 49.33 12.29
C GLU A 148 76.07 50.75 11.82
N CYS A 149 75.10 51.67 11.79
CA CYS A 149 75.28 53.04 11.26
C CYS A 149 75.53 54.12 12.32
N SER A 150 75.44 53.81 13.63
CA SER A 150 75.54 54.77 14.74
C SER A 150 74.57 55.98 14.62
N ASP A 151 74.67 57.01 15.49
CA ASP A 151 73.69 58.11 15.60
C ASP A 151 73.59 59.03 14.35
N SER A 152 74.33 58.72 13.28
CA SER A 152 74.30 59.44 11.99
C SER A 152 72.92 59.40 11.30
N LEU A 153 72.06 58.45 11.67
CA LEU A 153 70.71 58.25 11.12
C LEU A 153 69.63 59.19 11.71
N ASP A 154 69.85 59.74 12.91
CA ASP A 154 68.84 60.59 13.59
C ASP A 154 68.60 61.93 12.86
N VAL A 155 69.53 62.33 11.99
CA VAL A 155 69.45 63.54 11.15
C VAL A 155 68.39 63.39 10.04
N LEU A 156 68.07 62.17 9.61
CA LEU A 156 67.24 61.90 8.43
C LEU A 156 65.73 61.99 8.68
N LYS A 157 65.27 62.06 9.95
CA LYS A 157 63.85 62.17 10.37
C LYS A 157 62.89 61.33 9.51
N CYS A 158 63.02 60.00 9.58
CA CYS A 158 62.19 59.08 8.79
C CYS A 158 60.90 58.66 9.50
N PRO A 159 59.74 58.65 8.81
CA PRO A 159 58.46 58.33 9.42
C PRO A 159 58.26 56.82 9.65
N MET A 160 57.74 56.47 10.82
CA MET A 160 57.40 55.10 11.25
C MET A 160 55.91 54.76 11.06
N THR A 161 55.24 55.40 10.09
CA THR A 161 53.77 55.42 9.98
C THR A 161 53.15 54.11 9.51
N SER A 162 53.87 53.28 8.75
CA SER A 162 53.38 51.97 8.27
C SER A 162 54.52 50.95 8.24
N PRO A 163 54.24 49.63 8.32
CA PRO A 163 55.28 48.60 8.32
C PRO A 163 56.25 48.75 7.13
N GLY A 164 57.53 48.91 7.43
CA GLY A 164 58.61 49.11 6.46
C GLY A 164 58.73 50.53 5.89
N SER A 165 57.90 51.51 6.29
CA SER A 165 58.03 52.91 5.85
C SER A 165 59.37 53.54 6.25
N TYR A 166 59.95 53.06 7.34
CA TYR A 166 61.24 53.50 7.82
C TYR A 166 62.37 53.13 6.85
N LEU A 167 62.38 51.87 6.40
CA LEU A 167 63.38 51.39 5.45
C LEU A 167 63.30 52.13 4.11
N LEU A 168 62.08 52.32 3.58
CA LEU A 168 61.87 53.10 2.35
C LEU A 168 62.50 54.50 2.47
N CYS A 169 62.26 55.17 3.59
CA CYS A 169 62.83 56.50 3.82
C CYS A 169 64.36 56.49 3.96
N LEU A 170 64.94 55.44 4.57
CA LEU A 170 66.39 55.28 4.66
C LEU A 170 67.03 55.05 3.29
N VAL A 171 66.36 54.27 2.43
CA VAL A 171 66.81 53.95 1.08
C VAL A 171 66.68 55.16 0.15
N ASP A 172 65.55 55.88 0.21
CA ASP A 172 65.31 57.11 -0.55
C ASP A 172 66.29 58.24 -0.18
N LYS A 173 66.80 58.25 1.05
CA LYS A 173 67.77 59.26 1.53
C LYS A 173 69.19 58.74 1.65
N ARG A 174 69.48 57.55 1.08
CA ARG A 174 70.79 56.89 1.12
C ARG A 174 71.93 57.80 0.65
N ASP A 175 71.70 58.58 -0.40
CA ASP A 175 72.71 59.49 -0.99
C ASP A 175 73.18 60.60 -0.02
N LYS A 176 72.48 60.78 1.10
CA LYS A 176 72.80 61.79 2.13
C LYS A 176 73.66 61.21 3.28
N ILE A 177 73.98 59.92 3.23
CA ILE A 177 74.78 59.22 4.24
C ILE A 177 76.25 59.21 3.79
N ALA A 178 77.12 59.90 4.56
CA ALA A 178 78.54 60.00 4.22
C ALA A 178 79.36 58.74 4.53
N ASP A 179 78.85 57.87 5.42
CA ASP A 179 79.51 56.61 5.75
C ASP A 179 79.19 55.53 4.71
N LEU A 180 80.24 55.11 3.99
CA LEU A 180 80.20 54.06 2.98
C LEU A 180 79.79 52.70 3.56
N GLN A 181 80.18 52.39 4.81
CA GLN A 181 79.83 51.11 5.43
C GLN A 181 78.34 51.04 5.76
N CYS A 182 77.78 52.14 6.29
CA CYS A 182 76.35 52.26 6.54
C CYS A 182 75.53 52.25 5.23
N SER A 183 76.00 52.95 4.19
CA SER A 183 75.31 52.99 2.89
C SER A 183 75.26 51.61 2.21
N ASP A 184 76.36 50.85 2.27
CA ASP A 184 76.41 49.46 1.77
C ASP A 184 75.53 48.51 2.60
N PHE A 185 75.49 48.71 3.92
CA PHE A 185 74.61 47.94 4.81
C PHE A 185 73.12 48.21 4.52
N ILE A 186 72.73 49.47 4.33
CA ILE A 186 71.36 49.84 3.95
C ILE A 186 71.02 49.26 2.57
N GLN A 187 71.93 49.27 1.60
CA GLN A 187 71.69 48.62 0.29
C GLN A 187 71.52 47.10 0.42
N LYS A 188 72.31 46.44 1.27
CA LYS A 188 72.16 45.02 1.54
C LYS A 188 70.83 44.71 2.23
N LEU A 189 70.45 45.54 3.21
CA LEU A 189 69.20 45.40 3.95
C LEU A 189 67.99 45.68 3.06
N ASP A 190 68.10 46.64 2.13
CA ASP A 190 67.09 46.94 1.10
C ASP A 190 66.84 45.73 0.19
N TRP A 191 67.90 45.11 -0.34
CA TRP A 191 67.81 43.93 -1.20
C TRP A 191 67.17 42.72 -0.49
N VAL A 192 67.49 42.52 0.79
CA VAL A 192 66.95 41.40 1.57
C VAL A 192 65.50 41.66 2.01
N VAL A 193 65.20 42.85 2.51
CA VAL A 193 63.92 43.16 3.18
C VAL A 193 62.82 43.61 2.21
N ASN A 194 63.14 44.30 1.09
CA ASN A 194 62.10 44.78 0.17
C ASN A 194 61.27 43.65 -0.45
N ASP A 195 61.91 42.54 -0.81
CA ASP A 195 61.22 41.37 -1.36
C ASP A 195 60.20 40.82 -0.34
N PHE A 196 60.56 40.75 0.94
CA PHE A 196 59.67 40.28 2.01
C PHE A 196 58.58 41.30 2.39
N LYS A 197 58.87 42.59 2.22
CA LYS A 197 57.92 43.66 2.50
C LYS A 197 56.77 43.70 1.50
N ILE A 198 57.04 43.46 0.21
CA ILE A 198 55.98 43.31 -0.81
C ILE A 198 55.10 42.09 -0.48
N ILE A 199 55.71 41.01 0.03
CA ILE A 199 55.01 39.81 0.47
C ILE A 199 54.09 40.11 1.66
N ILE A 200 54.53 40.88 2.66
CA ILE A 200 53.76 41.11 3.91
C ILE A 200 52.77 42.28 3.82
N ALA A 201 53.12 43.37 3.12
CA ALA A 201 52.30 44.58 3.04
C ALA A 201 51.04 44.42 2.16
N SER A 202 51.00 43.41 1.29
CA SER A 202 49.89 43.15 0.38
C SER A 202 48.81 42.22 0.95
N PHE A 203 49.04 41.60 2.12
CA PHE A 203 48.06 40.76 2.81
C PHE A 203 47.30 41.56 3.87
N ILE A 204 45.99 41.31 4.00
CA ILE A 204 45.10 42.22 4.74
C ILE A 204 45.44 42.17 6.23
N PRO A 205 45.72 43.33 6.88
CA PRO A 205 46.06 43.39 8.30
C PRO A 205 44.97 42.76 9.19
N GLU A 206 43.71 42.82 8.75
CA GLU A 206 42.55 42.21 9.41
C GLU A 206 42.59 40.67 9.49
N CYS A 207 43.43 40.00 8.68
CA CYS A 207 43.58 38.54 8.70
C CYS A 207 44.77 38.05 9.53
N GLN A 208 45.54 38.96 10.14
CA GLN A 208 46.81 38.59 10.76
C GLN A 208 46.63 37.69 12.00
N ASN A 209 45.57 37.93 12.77
CA ASN A 209 45.22 37.11 13.93
C ASN A 209 44.88 35.68 13.51
N ASP A 210 44.07 35.53 12.46
CA ASP A 210 43.68 34.23 11.91
C ASP A 210 44.88 33.48 11.31
N VAL A 211 45.80 34.17 10.64
CA VAL A 211 47.06 33.55 10.15
C VAL A 211 47.87 32.93 11.28
N ASN A 212 47.99 33.64 12.40
CA ASN A 212 48.72 33.14 13.58
C ASN A 212 47.94 32.00 14.25
N ARG A 213 46.61 32.14 14.37
CA ARG A 213 45.74 31.14 15.02
C ARG A 213 45.74 29.79 14.30
N PHE A 214 45.69 29.80 12.97
CA PHE A 214 45.65 28.59 12.15
C PHE A 214 47.03 28.20 11.60
N GLN A 215 48.10 28.88 12.01
CA GLN A 215 49.47 28.67 11.53
C GLN A 215 49.57 28.64 9.99
N CYS A 216 48.85 29.55 9.32
CA CYS A 216 48.72 29.58 7.85
C CYS A 216 49.83 30.40 7.15
N GLY A 217 50.86 30.85 7.87
CA GLY A 217 51.97 31.58 7.25
C GLY A 217 52.79 30.67 6.34
N ARG A 218 52.96 31.05 5.06
CA ARG A 218 53.70 30.25 4.06
C ARG A 218 54.72 31.13 3.33
N ILE A 219 55.84 30.52 2.96
CA ILE A 219 56.91 31.17 2.18
C ILE A 219 56.65 30.89 0.71
N GLN A 220 56.60 31.93 -0.11
CA GLN A 220 56.28 31.77 -1.53
C GLN A 220 57.51 31.38 -2.36
N PRO A 221 57.38 30.42 -3.28
CA PRO A 221 58.49 29.99 -4.14
C PRO A 221 58.77 30.92 -5.34
N TYR A 222 57.84 31.82 -5.70
CA TYR A 222 57.99 32.72 -6.86
C TYR A 222 57.73 34.17 -6.46
N LYS A 223 58.56 35.08 -6.99
CA LYS A 223 58.67 36.49 -6.57
C LYS A 223 57.51 37.39 -7.05
N ASP A 224 56.76 36.96 -8.05
CA ASP A 224 55.67 37.76 -8.64
C ASP A 224 54.31 37.46 -7.99
N ILE A 225 53.97 38.30 -6.99
CA ILE A 225 52.62 38.75 -6.61
C ILE A 225 51.59 37.67 -6.19
N LEU A 226 51.13 37.84 -4.94
CA LEU A 226 50.02 37.19 -4.17
C LEU A 226 50.36 35.91 -3.40
N GLN A 227 50.24 36.03 -2.06
CA GLN A 227 50.29 34.97 -1.03
C GLN A 227 49.23 33.87 -1.20
N GLY A 228 49.22 33.20 -2.35
CA GLY A 228 48.19 32.23 -2.73
C GLY A 228 48.14 31.00 -1.80
N GLN A 229 49.27 30.60 -1.21
CA GLN A 229 49.33 29.47 -0.26
C GLN A 229 48.78 29.85 1.13
N THR A 230 49.13 31.03 1.65
CA THR A 230 48.54 31.57 2.89
C THR A 230 47.03 31.73 2.73
N LEU A 231 46.59 32.29 1.60
CA LEU A 231 45.17 32.45 1.28
C LEU A 231 44.45 31.10 1.15
N ALA A 232 45.07 30.13 0.46
CA ALA A 232 44.55 28.77 0.33
C ALA A 232 44.33 28.08 1.68
N CYS A 233 45.28 28.23 2.62
CA CYS A 233 45.18 27.70 3.97
C CYS A 233 44.01 28.32 4.74
N LEU A 234 43.90 29.66 4.72
CA LEU A 234 42.79 30.35 5.39
C LEU A 234 41.43 30.00 4.78
N GLN A 235 41.35 29.85 3.45
CA GLN A 235 40.13 29.41 2.76
C GLN A 235 39.64 28.04 3.23
N GLN A 236 40.51 27.13 3.67
CA GLN A 236 40.10 25.83 4.23
C GLN A 236 39.40 25.98 5.60
N HIS A 237 39.69 27.07 6.32
CA HIS A 237 39.15 27.36 7.66
C HIS A 237 38.05 28.43 7.66
N ILE A 238 37.45 28.75 6.51
CA ILE A 238 36.49 29.86 6.29
C ILE A 238 35.33 29.96 7.30
N ASN A 239 34.92 28.85 7.92
CA ASN A 239 33.84 28.82 8.92
C ASN A 239 34.30 29.17 10.34
N LYS A 240 35.60 29.17 10.62
CA LYS A 240 36.22 29.43 11.93
C LYS A 240 37.01 30.75 11.98
N LEU A 241 37.12 31.46 10.85
CA LEU A 241 37.78 32.77 10.75
C LEU A 241 36.97 33.89 11.40
N GLU A 242 37.66 34.96 11.77
CA GLU A 242 37.03 36.21 12.21
C GLU A 242 36.21 36.86 11.07
N ILE A 243 35.15 37.59 11.42
CA ILE A 243 34.18 38.13 10.44
C ILE A 243 34.85 39.08 9.45
N ALA A 244 35.78 39.93 9.93
CA ALA A 244 36.51 40.89 9.10
C ALA A 244 37.41 40.17 8.07
N CYS A 245 38.26 39.25 8.55
CA CYS A 245 39.11 38.45 7.68
C CYS A 245 38.31 37.62 6.67
N LYS A 246 37.24 36.96 7.13
CA LYS A 246 36.33 36.17 6.29
C LYS A 246 35.73 37.01 5.15
N LYS A 247 35.23 38.22 5.43
CA LYS A 247 34.64 39.12 4.42
C LYS A 247 35.65 39.43 3.32
N GLN A 248 36.87 39.73 3.72
CA GLN A 248 37.91 40.13 2.78
C GLN A 248 38.44 38.95 1.95
N ILE A 249 38.58 37.76 2.54
CA ILE A 249 38.88 36.53 1.79
C ILE A 249 37.81 36.25 0.76
N LEU A 250 36.52 36.36 1.13
CA LEU A 250 35.42 36.13 0.21
C LEU A 250 35.43 37.14 -0.96
N ARG A 251 35.74 38.41 -0.69
CA ARG A 251 35.92 39.44 -1.72
C ARG A 251 37.06 39.12 -2.69
N VAL A 252 38.21 38.64 -2.17
CA VAL A 252 39.32 38.19 -3.03
C VAL A 252 38.88 36.99 -3.88
N THR A 253 38.15 36.04 -3.31
CA THR A 253 37.66 34.86 -4.05
C THR A 253 36.61 35.18 -5.10
N GLU A 254 35.79 36.22 -4.88
CA GLU A 254 34.85 36.76 -5.87
C GLU A 254 35.62 37.29 -7.10
N ILE A 255 36.70 38.05 -6.89
CA ILE A 255 37.55 38.54 -7.98
C ILE A 255 38.23 37.39 -8.73
N GLN A 256 38.69 36.36 -8.00
CA GLN A 256 39.28 35.16 -8.59
C GLN A 256 38.28 34.32 -9.41
N ALA A 257 36.97 34.56 -9.26
CA ALA A 257 35.94 33.73 -9.89
C ALA A 257 35.81 33.90 -11.41
N ASP A 258 36.23 35.03 -11.97
CA ASP A 258 36.13 35.31 -13.40
C ASP A 258 37.11 34.47 -14.24
N ASN A 259 38.31 34.22 -13.70
CA ASN A 259 39.39 33.57 -14.45
C ASN A 259 40.19 32.62 -13.57
N ILE A 260 40.27 31.36 -14.01
CA ILE A 260 41.03 30.29 -13.34
C ILE A 260 42.47 30.68 -13.04
N LYS A 261 43.11 31.49 -13.90
CA LYS A 261 44.49 31.95 -13.73
C LYS A 261 44.69 32.85 -12.50
N LEU A 262 43.62 33.48 -12.00
CA LEU A 262 43.67 34.35 -10.81
C LEU A 262 43.74 33.55 -9.50
N ASP A 263 43.27 32.31 -9.50
CA ASP A 263 43.52 31.34 -8.42
C ASP A 263 44.71 30.45 -8.82
N ARG A 264 45.92 30.95 -8.58
CA ARG A 264 47.19 30.30 -8.97
C ARG A 264 47.31 28.87 -8.44
N GLN A 265 46.84 28.61 -7.21
CA GLN A 265 46.91 27.27 -6.60
C GLN A 265 46.00 26.28 -7.32
N LEU A 266 44.75 26.68 -7.59
CA LEU A 266 43.82 25.85 -8.33
C LEU A 266 44.26 25.70 -9.79
N TYR A 267 44.75 26.76 -10.43
CA TYR A 267 45.25 26.71 -11.79
C TYR A 267 46.36 25.66 -11.93
N PHE A 268 47.42 25.71 -11.12
CA PHE A 268 48.52 24.75 -11.22
C PHE A 268 48.08 23.31 -10.99
N ALA A 269 47.19 23.08 -10.03
CA ALA A 269 46.64 21.75 -9.77
C ALA A 269 45.80 21.24 -10.97
N CYS A 270 45.08 22.12 -11.66
CA CYS A 270 44.11 21.77 -12.70
C CYS A 270 44.58 22.04 -14.14
N VAL A 271 45.81 22.52 -14.41
CA VAL A 271 46.23 22.86 -15.80
C VAL A 271 46.11 21.66 -16.74
N GLN A 272 46.54 20.49 -16.29
CA GLN A 272 46.52 19.25 -17.10
C GLN A 272 45.08 18.82 -17.37
N ASP A 273 44.23 18.85 -16.35
CA ASP A 273 42.82 18.48 -16.44
C ASP A 273 42.02 19.49 -17.31
N HIS A 274 42.32 20.79 -17.19
CA HIS A 274 41.74 21.83 -18.04
C HIS A 274 42.02 21.58 -19.52
N LYS A 275 43.27 21.24 -19.87
CA LYS A 275 43.64 20.91 -21.26
C LYS A 275 42.95 19.65 -21.76
N LYS A 276 42.67 18.69 -20.87
CA LYS A 276 42.07 17.40 -21.21
C LYS A 276 40.56 17.47 -21.40
N PHE A 277 39.85 18.10 -20.47
CA PHE A 277 38.38 18.13 -20.45
C PHE A 277 37.79 19.40 -21.07
N CYS A 278 38.47 20.55 -20.94
CA CYS A 278 37.89 21.87 -21.19
C CYS A 278 38.72 22.71 -22.18
N SER A 279 39.38 22.09 -23.16
CA SER A 279 40.28 22.76 -24.12
C SER A 279 39.65 23.87 -24.96
N ASN A 280 38.34 23.78 -25.22
CA ASN A 280 37.61 24.71 -26.10
C ASN A 280 37.00 25.93 -25.37
N MET A 281 37.19 26.05 -24.05
CA MET A 281 36.55 27.08 -23.23
C MET A 281 37.48 28.28 -23.01
N ARG A 282 37.00 29.49 -23.32
CA ARG A 282 37.77 30.73 -23.10
C ARG A 282 37.79 31.10 -21.61
N SER A 283 38.96 31.50 -21.10
CA SER A 283 39.10 32.02 -19.73
C SER A 283 38.49 33.43 -19.63
N GLY A 284 37.75 33.74 -18.55
CA GLY A 284 37.23 35.11 -18.28
C GLY A 284 35.73 35.22 -17.93
N THR A 285 34.96 34.12 -17.95
CA THR A 285 33.53 34.11 -17.62
C THR A 285 33.15 33.08 -16.55
N GLY A 286 34.13 32.47 -15.89
CA GLY A 286 33.91 31.36 -14.94
C GLY A 286 33.50 30.01 -15.58
N GLN A 287 33.33 29.95 -16.90
CA GLN A 287 32.92 28.73 -17.63
C GLN A 287 33.90 27.56 -17.50
N VAL A 288 35.19 27.84 -17.36
CA VAL A 288 36.22 26.83 -17.12
C VAL A 288 35.97 26.10 -15.80
N TYR A 289 35.60 26.83 -14.74
CA TYR A 289 35.26 26.22 -13.45
C TYR A 289 34.03 25.31 -13.58
N LYS A 290 32.99 25.77 -14.30
CA LYS A 290 31.78 24.98 -14.54
C LYS A 290 32.10 23.65 -15.23
N CYS A 291 32.92 23.67 -16.28
CA CYS A 291 33.34 22.47 -16.99
C CYS A 291 34.17 21.51 -16.10
N LEU A 292 35.14 22.02 -15.36
CA LEU A 292 35.96 21.19 -14.47
C LEU A 292 35.13 20.53 -13.35
N ILE A 293 34.15 21.25 -12.80
CA ILE A 293 33.23 20.71 -11.77
C ILE A 293 32.36 19.59 -12.35
N GLN A 294 31.86 19.73 -13.58
CA GLN A 294 31.07 18.68 -14.24
C GLN A 294 31.82 17.36 -14.40
N HIS A 295 33.15 17.43 -14.57
CA HIS A 295 34.04 16.28 -14.69
C HIS A 295 34.77 15.92 -13.37
N LYS A 296 34.42 16.55 -12.24
CA LYS A 296 35.09 16.34 -10.93
C LYS A 296 35.18 14.87 -10.55
N MET A 297 34.13 14.10 -10.83
CA MET A 297 33.99 12.70 -10.41
C MET A 297 34.52 11.70 -11.45
N ASP A 298 35.04 12.17 -12.58
CA ASP A 298 35.66 11.28 -13.57
C ASP A 298 36.95 10.69 -13.02
N ARG A 299 37.12 9.37 -13.18
CA ARG A 299 38.32 8.62 -12.72
C ARG A 299 39.63 9.16 -13.28
N SER A 300 39.56 9.94 -14.34
CA SER A 300 40.73 10.42 -15.08
C SER A 300 41.11 11.87 -14.77
N MET A 301 40.44 12.48 -13.78
CA MET A 301 40.75 13.77 -13.16
C MET A 301 41.82 13.58 -12.06
N THR A 302 42.76 14.52 -11.93
CA THR A 302 43.79 14.42 -10.88
C THR A 302 43.21 14.71 -9.48
N LYS A 303 43.68 13.96 -8.46
CA LYS A 303 43.26 14.18 -7.06
C LYS A 303 43.58 15.59 -6.56
N ALA A 304 44.73 16.13 -6.97
CA ALA A 304 45.12 17.49 -6.64
C ALA A 304 44.12 18.52 -7.19
N CYS A 305 43.65 18.35 -8.44
CA CYS A 305 42.61 19.22 -8.98
C CYS A 305 41.26 19.03 -8.26
N GLN A 306 40.85 17.79 -7.97
CA GLN A 306 39.61 17.50 -7.23
C GLN A 306 39.57 18.20 -5.87
N GLU A 307 40.65 18.15 -5.09
CA GLU A 307 40.73 18.81 -3.78
C GLU A 307 40.60 20.33 -3.89
N GLN A 308 41.22 20.95 -4.90
CA GLN A 308 41.11 22.39 -5.14
C GLN A 308 39.70 22.79 -5.60
N LEU A 309 39.03 21.95 -6.40
CA LEU A 309 37.63 22.15 -6.78
C LEU A 309 36.70 22.07 -5.56
N VAL A 310 36.89 21.09 -4.67
CA VAL A 310 36.15 20.98 -3.40
C VAL A 310 36.37 22.22 -2.51
N ARG A 311 37.63 22.68 -2.41
CA ARG A 311 37.95 23.92 -1.67
C ARG A 311 37.13 25.10 -2.22
N ARG A 312 37.04 25.22 -3.54
CA ARG A 312 36.27 26.27 -4.21
C ARG A 312 34.77 26.13 -3.99
N GLU A 313 34.21 24.92 -4.08
CA GLU A 313 32.79 24.66 -3.82
C GLU A 313 32.40 25.02 -2.38
N LYS A 314 33.26 24.78 -1.39
CA LYS A 314 33.03 25.22 0.01
C LYS A 314 32.93 26.74 0.13
N LEU A 315 33.73 27.48 -0.63
CA LEU A 315 33.66 28.94 -0.66
C LEU A 315 32.34 29.41 -1.32
N ILE A 316 31.92 28.75 -2.40
CA ILE A 316 30.63 28.99 -3.07
C ILE A 316 29.44 28.72 -2.14
N ALA A 317 29.48 27.64 -1.35
CA ALA A 317 28.45 27.35 -0.36
C ALA A 317 28.38 28.43 0.75
N SER A 318 29.53 28.97 1.15
CA SER A 318 29.63 30.03 2.18
C SER A 318 29.09 31.37 1.69
N ASP A 319 29.36 31.75 0.43
CA ASP A 319 28.81 32.96 -0.20
C ASP A 319 28.53 32.73 -1.69
N TYR A 320 27.27 32.95 -2.08
CA TYR A 320 26.83 32.74 -3.46
C TYR A 320 27.55 33.63 -4.48
N LYS A 321 28.09 34.80 -4.07
CA LYS A 321 28.81 35.73 -4.97
C LYS A 321 30.08 35.13 -5.56
N VAL A 322 30.67 34.15 -4.89
CA VAL A 322 31.85 33.42 -5.38
C VAL A 322 31.52 32.64 -6.66
N SER A 323 30.25 32.24 -6.84
CA SER A 323 29.78 31.72 -8.13
C SER A 323 29.41 32.87 -9.06
N ARG A 324 30.37 33.25 -9.91
CA ARG A 324 30.17 34.33 -10.88
C ARG A 324 28.98 34.10 -11.81
N SER A 325 28.82 32.85 -12.26
CA SER A 325 27.76 32.44 -13.18
C SER A 325 26.38 32.67 -12.56
N LEU A 326 26.13 32.06 -11.40
CA LEU A 326 24.88 32.24 -10.63
C LEU A 326 24.63 33.70 -10.25
N ALA A 327 25.64 34.42 -9.73
CA ALA A 327 25.49 35.81 -9.31
C ALA A 327 25.17 36.75 -10.48
N LYS A 328 25.60 36.41 -11.70
CA LYS A 328 25.33 37.19 -12.92
C LYS A 328 23.95 36.85 -13.50
N THR A 329 23.63 35.56 -13.69
CA THR A 329 22.39 35.11 -14.32
C THR A 329 21.17 35.36 -13.45
N CYS A 330 21.26 35.11 -12.14
CA CYS A 330 20.17 35.30 -11.19
C CYS A 330 20.09 36.72 -10.61
N LYS A 331 20.90 37.68 -11.09
CA LYS A 331 21.02 39.02 -10.48
C LYS A 331 19.67 39.75 -10.39
N GLU A 332 18.92 39.77 -11.48
CA GLU A 332 17.64 40.48 -11.56
C GLU A 332 16.56 39.78 -10.75
N ASP A 333 16.53 38.45 -10.75
CA ASP A 333 15.58 37.66 -9.95
C ASP A 333 15.83 37.86 -8.43
N ILE A 334 17.10 37.82 -7.99
CA ILE A 334 17.50 38.06 -6.59
C ILE A 334 17.04 39.45 -6.10
N LYS A 335 17.18 40.46 -6.97
CA LYS A 335 16.77 41.84 -6.68
C LYS A 335 15.25 41.96 -6.65
N THR A 336 14.56 41.37 -7.62
CA THR A 336 13.09 41.41 -7.78
C THR A 336 12.40 40.77 -6.58
N TYR A 337 12.84 39.58 -6.18
CA TYR A 337 12.27 38.82 -5.07
C TYR A 337 12.84 39.19 -3.70
N ARG A 338 13.74 40.17 -3.64
CA ARG A 338 14.34 40.71 -2.41
C ARG A 338 14.96 39.64 -1.53
N CYS A 339 15.71 38.69 -2.10
CA CYS A 339 16.34 37.61 -1.34
C CYS A 339 17.42 38.06 -0.34
N ARG A 340 17.71 39.38 -0.28
CA ARG A 340 18.66 40.00 0.64
C ARG A 340 18.01 40.72 1.85
N ARG A 341 16.67 40.68 1.99
CA ARG A 341 15.88 41.59 2.86
C ARG A 341 16.21 41.60 4.35
N ASN A 342 16.84 40.56 4.89
CA ASN A 342 17.12 40.41 6.33
C ASN A 342 18.62 40.52 6.68
N VAL A 343 19.43 41.00 5.73
CA VAL A 343 20.88 41.02 5.83
C VAL A 343 21.35 42.44 5.46
N SER A 344 22.08 43.11 6.36
CA SER A 344 22.77 44.37 6.01
C SER A 344 23.62 44.15 4.75
N GLU A 345 23.77 45.16 3.89
CA GLU A 345 24.60 45.05 2.66
C GLU A 345 26.03 44.53 2.94
N ASP A 346 26.48 44.64 4.19
CA ASP A 346 27.78 44.23 4.70
C ASP A 346 27.94 42.78 5.19
N LYS A 347 26.88 41.95 5.19
CA LYS A 347 26.94 40.55 5.68
C LYS A 347 26.92 39.52 4.53
N ASN A 348 27.72 38.48 4.67
CA ASN A 348 27.81 37.35 3.72
C ASN A 348 26.48 36.58 3.65
N ILE A 349 26.07 36.20 2.45
CA ILE A 349 24.80 35.49 2.21
C ILE A 349 25.10 34.09 1.70
N ARG A 350 24.64 33.07 2.42
CA ARG A 350 24.87 31.66 2.04
C ARG A 350 24.15 31.31 0.74
N LEU A 351 24.71 30.38 -0.02
CA LEU A 351 24.11 29.87 -1.25
C LEU A 351 22.69 29.30 -1.02
N ALA A 352 22.55 28.46 0.01
CA ALA A 352 21.27 27.83 0.38
C ALA A 352 20.14 28.85 0.58
N GLN A 353 20.43 30.02 1.16
CA GLN A 353 19.44 31.07 1.38
C GLN A 353 18.91 31.66 0.07
N ILE A 354 19.78 31.85 -0.93
CA ILE A 354 19.39 32.34 -2.25
C ILE A 354 18.57 31.26 -3.00
N LEU A 355 19.03 30.01 -2.96
CA LEU A 355 18.32 28.89 -3.60
C LEU A 355 16.91 28.73 -3.03
N LEU A 356 16.74 28.74 -1.70
CA LEU A 356 15.44 28.64 -1.04
C LEU A 356 14.54 29.85 -1.33
N CYS A 357 15.09 31.05 -1.40
CA CYS A 357 14.31 32.26 -1.70
C CYS A 357 13.76 32.25 -3.13
N LEU A 358 14.62 31.96 -4.11
CA LEU A 358 14.22 31.88 -5.52
C LEU A 358 13.24 30.72 -5.73
N GLU A 359 13.42 29.59 -5.04
CA GLU A 359 12.47 28.47 -5.08
C GLU A 359 11.12 28.85 -4.49
N SER A 360 11.10 29.54 -3.35
CA SER A 360 9.86 30.06 -2.76
C SER A 360 9.11 30.95 -3.75
N ALA A 361 9.82 31.76 -4.55
CA ALA A 361 9.21 32.56 -5.61
C ALA A 361 8.58 31.67 -6.71
N VAL A 362 9.28 30.63 -7.16
CA VAL A 362 8.79 29.65 -8.15
C VAL A 362 7.56 28.90 -7.63
N LYS A 363 7.61 28.34 -6.42
CA LYS A 363 6.48 27.61 -5.80
C LYS A 363 5.25 28.49 -5.56
N ASN A 364 5.44 29.80 -5.36
CA ASN A 364 4.36 30.79 -5.25
C ASN A 364 3.80 31.24 -6.61
N GLY A 365 4.28 30.69 -7.73
CA GLY A 365 3.79 30.99 -9.08
C GLY A 365 4.48 32.18 -9.76
N SER A 366 5.58 32.69 -9.20
CA SER A 366 6.37 33.76 -9.80
C SER A 366 7.33 33.22 -10.87
N LYS A 367 7.66 34.05 -11.87
CA LYS A 367 8.54 33.64 -12.98
C LYS A 367 10.00 33.96 -12.67
N VAL A 368 10.86 32.95 -12.67
CA VAL A 368 12.33 33.08 -12.60
C VAL A 368 12.89 32.78 -13.99
N ALA A 369 13.97 33.46 -14.40
CA ALA A 369 14.57 33.25 -15.71
C ALA A 369 15.05 31.79 -15.89
N SER A 370 14.85 31.20 -17.09
CA SER A 370 15.26 29.82 -17.37
C SER A 370 16.75 29.59 -17.19
N GLU A 371 17.58 30.59 -17.55
CA GLU A 371 19.03 30.56 -17.33
C GLU A 371 19.40 30.54 -15.84
N CYS A 372 18.66 31.27 -15.00
CA CYS A 372 18.84 31.23 -13.55
C CYS A 372 18.42 29.88 -12.96
N GLN A 373 17.32 29.29 -13.43
CA GLN A 373 16.88 27.95 -13.00
C GLN A 373 17.90 26.85 -13.31
N VAL A 374 18.58 26.92 -14.45
CA VAL A 374 19.67 25.99 -14.81
C VAL A 374 20.83 26.12 -13.83
N GLU A 375 21.23 27.33 -13.48
CA GLU A 375 22.31 27.55 -12.49
C GLU A 375 21.89 27.11 -11.09
N MET A 376 20.62 27.33 -10.70
CA MET A 376 20.08 26.78 -9.46
C MET A 376 20.16 25.25 -9.44
N PHE A 377 19.78 24.59 -10.53
CA PHE A 377 19.86 23.14 -10.67
C PHE A 377 21.29 22.62 -10.53
N ASP A 378 22.26 23.23 -11.22
CA ASP A 378 23.67 22.85 -11.16
C ASP A 378 24.21 22.95 -9.72
N HIS A 379 23.87 24.02 -9.00
CA HIS A 379 24.28 24.20 -7.62
C HIS A 379 23.59 23.27 -6.62
N ARG A 380 22.32 22.91 -6.84
CA ARG A 380 21.60 21.90 -6.05
C ARG A 380 22.25 20.52 -6.18
N LYS A 381 22.60 20.14 -7.40
CA LYS A 381 23.27 18.89 -7.70
C LYS A 381 24.61 18.79 -6.95
N ILE A 382 25.42 19.86 -6.98
CA ILE A 382 26.70 19.92 -6.26
C ILE A 382 26.52 19.69 -4.74
N LEU A 383 25.50 20.31 -4.13
CA LEU A 383 25.20 20.14 -2.71
C LEU A 383 24.75 18.71 -2.35
N MET A 384 24.04 18.02 -3.26
CA MET A 384 23.60 16.63 -3.07
C MET A 384 24.71 15.60 -3.35
N GLU A 385 25.73 15.96 -4.14
CA GLU A 385 26.86 15.07 -4.46
C GLU A 385 27.94 15.03 -3.34
N ASP A 386 28.13 16.12 -2.60
CA ASP A 386 29.22 16.25 -1.62
C ASP A 386 28.72 16.84 -0.28
N TYR A 387 28.60 15.96 0.73
CA TYR A 387 28.15 16.33 2.07
C TYR A 387 29.05 17.38 2.76
N ARG A 388 30.31 17.52 2.31
CA ARG A 388 31.29 18.44 2.91
C ARG A 388 30.97 19.91 2.63
N LEU A 389 30.04 20.17 1.72
CA LEU A 389 29.58 21.50 1.35
C LEU A 389 28.50 22.03 2.30
N SER A 390 27.83 21.14 3.03
CA SER A 390 26.78 21.47 4.00
C SER A 390 27.37 21.47 5.41
N PRO A 391 27.68 22.65 6.01
CA PRO A 391 28.29 22.72 7.33
C PRO A 391 27.41 22.12 8.43
N GLU A 392 26.08 22.13 8.24
CA GLU A 392 25.11 21.48 9.13
C GLU A 392 25.33 19.97 9.19
N ILE A 393 25.53 19.31 8.04
CA ILE A 393 25.80 17.87 7.98
C ILE A 393 27.18 17.57 8.57
N VAL A 394 28.23 18.30 8.18
CA VAL A 394 29.59 18.06 8.66
C VAL A 394 29.69 18.20 10.18
N ASN A 395 29.01 19.18 10.77
CA ASN A 395 29.07 19.40 12.22
C ASN A 395 28.11 18.48 12.99
N ASN A 396 26.87 18.31 12.51
CA ASN A 396 25.83 17.60 13.27
C ASN A 396 25.83 16.08 13.04
N CYS A 397 26.39 15.60 11.93
CA CYS A 397 26.48 14.18 11.59
C CYS A 397 27.89 13.60 11.73
N ALA A 398 28.89 14.35 12.25
CA ALA A 398 30.28 13.90 12.32
C ALA A 398 30.45 12.50 12.96
N ASN A 399 29.81 12.28 14.12
CA ASN A 399 29.86 11.02 14.84
C ASN A 399 29.10 9.91 14.09
N ASP A 400 27.95 10.24 13.51
CA ASP A 400 27.11 9.29 12.77
C ASP A 400 27.81 8.80 11.49
N ILE A 401 28.51 9.70 10.77
CA ILE A 401 29.30 9.35 9.58
C ILE A 401 30.42 8.38 9.92
N GLN A 402 31.15 8.64 11.02
CA GLN A 402 32.24 7.78 11.47
C GLN A 402 31.73 6.41 11.95
N MET A 403 30.57 6.38 12.60
CA MET A 403 30.00 5.15 13.17
C MET A 403 29.37 4.24 12.10
N PHE A 404 28.70 4.81 11.10
CA PHE A 404 27.87 4.04 10.16
C PHE A 404 28.42 3.98 8.74
N CYS A 405 29.14 4.99 8.27
CA CYS A 405 29.43 5.17 6.83
C CYS A 405 30.91 5.06 6.44
N ASN A 406 31.82 4.76 7.38
CA ASN A 406 33.24 4.45 7.14
C ASN A 406 33.94 5.34 6.08
N ASN A 407 33.62 6.65 6.04
CA ASN A 407 34.15 7.62 5.07
C ASN A 407 34.00 7.22 3.59
N LEU A 408 32.81 6.77 3.17
CA LEU A 408 32.45 6.72 1.75
C LEU A 408 32.48 8.14 1.16
N GLU A 409 33.41 8.46 0.25
CA GLU A 409 33.68 9.87 -0.17
C GLU A 409 33.07 10.30 -1.52
N VAL A 410 32.42 9.41 -2.28
CA VAL A 410 32.13 9.69 -3.70
C VAL A 410 30.63 9.78 -3.99
N GLY A 411 30.20 10.91 -4.56
CA GLY A 411 29.01 11.03 -5.42
C GLY A 411 27.65 10.90 -4.72
N GLY A 412 27.52 11.45 -3.51
CA GLY A 412 26.28 11.40 -2.72
C GLY A 412 26.12 10.13 -1.87
N ALA A 413 27.01 9.15 -1.98
CA ALA A 413 26.91 7.88 -1.25
C ALA A 413 26.90 8.03 0.28
N THR A 414 27.64 9.00 0.83
CA THR A 414 27.62 9.29 2.28
C THR A 414 26.24 9.77 2.72
N ILE A 415 25.60 10.62 1.90
CA ILE A 415 24.27 11.17 2.17
C ILE A 415 23.25 10.02 2.16
N HIS A 416 23.27 9.17 1.12
CA HIS A 416 22.39 8.00 1.04
C HIS A 416 22.64 6.97 2.15
N CYS A 417 23.91 6.77 2.55
CA CYS A 417 24.25 5.94 3.70
C CYS A 417 23.58 6.49 4.98
N LEU A 418 23.73 7.78 5.27
CA LEU A 418 23.07 8.40 6.42
C LEU A 418 21.54 8.28 6.32
N MET A 419 20.96 8.49 5.13
CA MET A 419 19.52 8.31 4.89
C MET A 419 19.06 6.88 5.18
N GLU A 420 19.83 5.87 4.81
CA GLU A 420 19.51 4.47 5.10
C GLU A 420 19.43 4.22 6.62
N TYR A 421 20.41 4.71 7.37
CA TYR A 421 20.43 4.59 8.82
C TYR A 421 19.41 5.51 9.54
N THR A 422 18.73 6.42 8.83
CA THR A 422 17.58 7.15 9.41
C THR A 422 16.30 6.32 9.48
N ARG A 423 16.22 5.26 8.65
CA ARG A 423 15.06 4.38 8.51
C ARG A 423 15.11 3.16 9.44
N VAL A 424 16.27 2.83 10.00
CA VAL A 424 16.47 1.64 10.83
C VAL A 424 15.60 1.67 12.09
N ARG A 425 14.84 0.58 12.31
CA ARG A 425 13.82 0.44 13.35
C ARG A 425 14.35 0.50 14.79
N LYS A 426 15.59 0.07 15.03
CA LYS A 426 16.21 0.04 16.37
C LYS A 426 16.86 1.38 16.72
N ARG A 427 16.44 2.03 17.81
CA ARG A 427 17.03 3.29 18.33
C ARG A 427 18.55 3.26 18.51
N LYS A 428 19.15 2.08 18.80
CA LYS A 428 20.61 1.91 18.98
C LYS A 428 21.42 1.88 17.67
N GLY A 429 20.75 1.79 16.51
CA GLY A 429 21.39 1.74 15.18
C GLY A 429 20.87 2.82 14.23
N ARG A 430 20.30 3.89 14.78
CA ARG A 430 19.76 5.04 14.03
C ARG A 430 20.68 6.24 14.19
N VAL A 431 20.76 7.07 13.15
CA VAL A 431 21.46 8.36 13.24
C VAL A 431 20.85 9.27 14.30
N SER A 432 21.65 10.21 14.82
CA SER A 432 21.17 11.17 15.81
C SER A 432 20.01 12.04 15.30
N PRO A 433 19.08 12.49 16.17
CA PRO A 433 17.98 13.36 15.74
C PRO A 433 18.45 14.72 15.22
N ILE A 434 19.65 15.16 15.61
CA ILE A 434 20.26 16.40 15.12
C ILE A 434 20.77 16.19 13.68
N CYS A 435 21.39 15.04 13.41
CA CYS A 435 21.79 14.67 12.06
C CYS A 435 20.57 14.45 11.13
N GLN A 436 19.51 13.81 11.61
CA GLN A 436 18.28 13.64 10.83
C GLN A 436 17.70 14.98 10.38
N ARG A 437 17.64 16.00 11.26
CA ARG A 437 17.19 17.35 10.89
C ARG A 437 18.10 18.00 9.85
N ALA A 438 19.41 17.83 9.98
CA ALA A 438 20.36 18.35 9.00
C ALA A 438 20.15 17.71 7.61
N LEU A 439 19.79 16.41 7.54
CA LEU A 439 19.40 15.75 6.28
C LEU A 439 18.07 16.26 5.73
N GLU A 440 17.07 16.49 6.60
CA GLU A 440 15.79 17.11 6.22
C GLU A 440 16.01 18.50 5.60
N ASP A 441 16.86 19.32 6.21
CA ASP A 441 17.23 20.65 5.69
C ASP A 441 17.96 20.55 4.35
N LEU A 442 18.91 19.60 4.19
CA LEU A 442 19.62 19.38 2.94
C LEU A 442 18.69 18.99 1.79
N ILE A 443 17.74 18.08 2.01
CA ILE A 443 16.77 17.65 0.99
C ILE A 443 15.89 18.82 0.56
N LYS A 444 15.54 19.69 1.51
CA LYS A 444 14.76 20.90 1.24
C LYS A 444 15.55 21.96 0.47
N GLU A 445 16.83 22.17 0.81
CA GLU A 445 17.72 23.10 0.11
C GLU A 445 18.02 22.66 -1.34
N THR A 446 18.17 21.35 -1.54
CA THR A 446 18.48 20.74 -2.84
C THR A 446 17.24 20.49 -3.70
N ASP A 447 16.03 20.50 -3.12
CA ASP A 447 14.76 20.16 -3.81
C ASP A 447 14.81 18.78 -4.50
N ALA A 448 15.56 17.83 -3.90
CA ALA A 448 15.80 16.49 -4.44
C ALA A 448 14.50 15.66 -4.61
N GLY A 449 13.43 16.02 -3.88
CA GLY A 449 12.10 15.41 -4.02
C GLY A 449 11.31 15.84 -5.25
N GLU A 450 11.65 16.97 -5.90
CA GLU A 450 10.97 17.40 -7.14
C GLU A 450 11.62 16.83 -8.40
N ASP A 451 12.96 16.79 -8.45
CA ASP A 451 13.70 16.40 -9.64
C ASP A 451 14.77 15.37 -9.31
N TRP A 452 14.49 14.12 -9.70
CA TRP A 452 15.38 12.98 -9.50
C TRP A 452 16.77 13.16 -10.13
N ARG A 453 16.95 14.10 -11.07
CA ARG A 453 18.25 14.36 -11.72
C ARG A 453 19.26 15.07 -10.81
N ILE A 454 18.79 15.67 -9.72
CA ILE A 454 19.61 16.35 -8.70
C ILE A 454 20.39 15.32 -7.88
N ASP A 455 19.74 14.20 -7.58
CA ASP A 455 20.33 13.09 -6.85
C ASP A 455 21.07 12.15 -7.83
N SER A 456 22.40 12.16 -7.75
CA SER A 456 23.26 11.32 -8.59
C SER A 456 23.08 9.83 -8.33
N VAL A 457 22.84 9.43 -7.07
CA VAL A 457 22.72 8.02 -6.66
C VAL A 457 21.39 7.47 -7.15
N LEU A 458 20.29 8.21 -6.92
CA LEU A 458 18.97 7.84 -7.44
C LEU A 458 18.98 7.77 -8.96
N ARG A 459 19.63 8.72 -9.63
CA ARG A 459 19.71 8.73 -11.09
C ARG A 459 20.44 7.52 -11.63
N GLU A 460 21.61 7.19 -11.09
CA GLU A 460 22.39 6.03 -11.52
C GLU A 460 21.64 4.72 -11.29
N ALA A 461 20.98 4.57 -10.14
CA ALA A 461 20.23 3.37 -9.80
C ALA A 461 18.95 3.18 -10.65
N CYS A 462 18.21 4.26 -10.91
CA CYS A 462 16.88 4.21 -11.52
C CYS A 462 16.84 4.47 -13.04
N GLN A 463 17.94 4.88 -13.67
CA GLN A 463 17.96 5.21 -15.11
C GLN A 463 17.35 4.10 -15.99
N SER A 464 17.73 2.84 -15.74
CA SER A 464 17.22 1.68 -16.48
C SER A 464 15.71 1.47 -16.35
N VAL A 465 15.16 1.72 -15.15
CA VAL A 465 13.72 1.61 -14.85
C VAL A 465 12.96 2.74 -15.54
N VAL A 466 13.50 3.97 -15.51
CA VAL A 466 12.89 5.13 -16.17
C VAL A 466 12.78 4.91 -17.68
N ASP A 467 13.86 4.43 -18.31
CA ASP A 467 13.93 4.24 -19.76
C ASP A 467 12.92 3.19 -20.28
N VAL A 468 12.56 2.21 -19.44
CA VAL A 468 11.64 1.11 -19.79
C VAL A 468 10.20 1.37 -19.33
N ALA A 469 10.02 1.89 -18.11
CA ALA A 469 8.70 1.97 -17.46
C ALA A 469 8.10 3.39 -17.40
N CYS A 470 8.92 4.44 -17.50
CA CYS A 470 8.49 5.84 -17.37
C CYS A 470 8.87 6.72 -18.57
N LYS A 471 9.16 6.12 -19.74
CA LYS A 471 9.61 6.81 -20.95
C LYS A 471 8.68 7.93 -21.45
N ASP A 472 7.37 7.73 -21.29
CA ASP A 472 6.35 8.67 -21.79
C ASP A 472 6.05 9.83 -20.82
N VAL A 473 6.71 9.86 -19.65
CA VAL A 473 6.47 10.87 -18.60
C VAL A 473 7.36 12.08 -18.81
N GLN A 474 6.74 13.26 -18.95
CA GLN A 474 7.47 14.52 -19.01
C GLN A 474 8.08 14.89 -17.65
N GLY A 475 9.32 15.37 -17.66
CA GLY A 475 10.04 15.82 -16.46
C GLY A 475 9.42 17.04 -15.76
N GLY A 476 9.77 17.22 -14.48
CA GLY A 476 9.34 18.33 -13.62
C GLY A 476 8.08 18.07 -12.77
N ASN A 477 7.94 18.79 -11.65
CA ASN A 477 6.91 18.58 -10.62
C ASN A 477 6.85 17.14 -10.07
N ALA A 478 7.98 16.49 -9.78
CA ALA A 478 8.06 15.14 -9.22
C ALA A 478 7.36 14.02 -10.04
N ARG A 479 6.97 14.26 -11.29
CA ARG A 479 6.21 13.27 -12.10
C ARG A 479 6.96 11.97 -12.36
N ILE A 480 8.27 12.06 -12.60
CA ILE A 480 9.11 10.86 -12.79
C ILE A 480 9.24 10.08 -11.48
N ILE A 481 9.44 10.76 -10.35
CA ILE A 481 9.48 10.14 -9.03
C ILE A 481 8.14 9.46 -8.72
N SER A 482 7.01 10.12 -9.01
CA SER A 482 5.68 9.51 -8.85
C SER A 482 5.50 8.27 -9.73
N CYS A 483 5.98 8.29 -10.98
CA CYS A 483 5.94 7.12 -11.86
C CYS A 483 6.77 5.97 -11.29
N LEU A 484 7.99 6.25 -10.81
CA LEU A 484 8.84 5.23 -10.18
C LEU A 484 8.17 4.63 -8.93
N MET A 485 7.54 5.47 -8.10
CA MET A 485 6.78 5.03 -6.92
C MET A 485 5.62 4.09 -7.29
N ASP A 486 4.91 4.37 -8.39
CA ASP A 486 3.82 3.50 -8.87
C ASP A 486 4.32 2.16 -9.44
N LYS A 487 5.64 1.99 -9.65
CA LYS A 487 6.27 0.76 -10.14
C LYS A 487 6.99 -0.06 -9.08
N LEU A 488 6.99 0.36 -7.80
CA LEU A 488 7.68 -0.33 -6.71
C LEU A 488 7.31 -1.83 -6.58
N ALA A 489 6.04 -2.18 -6.75
CA ALA A 489 5.56 -3.57 -6.61
C ALA A 489 5.57 -4.38 -7.92
N THR A 490 6.24 -3.88 -8.97
CA THR A 490 6.28 -4.54 -10.29
C THR A 490 7.63 -5.17 -10.57
N ASP A 491 7.66 -6.25 -11.36
CA ASP A 491 8.89 -6.95 -11.76
C ASP A 491 9.89 -6.08 -12.57
N ARG A 492 9.49 -4.85 -12.92
CA ARG A 492 10.33 -3.88 -13.64
C ARG A 492 11.22 -3.04 -12.71
N MET A 493 10.99 -3.07 -11.40
CA MET A 493 11.78 -2.34 -10.42
C MET A 493 13.04 -3.12 -10.04
N THR A 494 14.18 -2.45 -9.98
CA THR A 494 15.44 -3.03 -9.49
C THR A 494 15.61 -2.75 -8.00
N GLU A 495 16.24 -3.66 -7.27
CA GLU A 495 16.48 -3.51 -5.82
C GLU A 495 17.29 -2.24 -5.50
N SER A 496 18.27 -1.89 -6.34
CA SER A 496 19.07 -0.67 -6.18
C SER A 496 18.25 0.61 -6.38
N CYS A 497 17.36 0.64 -7.38
CA CYS A 497 16.47 1.77 -7.62
C CYS A 497 15.42 1.89 -6.50
N GLU A 498 14.83 0.77 -6.09
CA GLU A 498 13.89 0.74 -4.96
C GLU A 498 14.54 1.32 -3.70
N THR A 499 15.74 0.87 -3.35
CA THR A 499 16.45 1.33 -2.15
C THR A 499 16.70 2.84 -2.18
N ALA A 500 17.27 3.36 -3.27
CA ALA A 500 17.56 4.78 -3.41
C ALA A 500 16.28 5.64 -3.44
N LEU A 501 15.22 5.17 -4.11
CA LEU A 501 13.94 5.87 -4.19
C LEU A 501 13.27 5.98 -2.82
N ILE A 502 13.30 4.91 -2.03
CA ILE A 502 12.69 4.90 -0.70
C ILE A 502 13.45 5.82 0.27
N GLN A 503 14.79 5.92 0.16
CA GLN A 503 15.59 6.82 0.98
C GLN A 503 15.15 8.27 0.83
N ILE A 504 14.95 8.75 -0.40
CA ILE A 504 14.42 10.11 -0.66
C ILE A 504 12.95 10.21 -0.24
N GLN A 505 12.14 9.21 -0.60
CA GLN A 505 10.71 9.20 -0.28
C GLN A 505 10.42 9.26 1.22
N TYR A 506 11.28 8.70 2.07
CA TYR A 506 11.14 8.76 3.52
C TYR A 506 11.01 10.20 4.03
N PHE A 507 11.78 11.13 3.47
CA PHE A 507 11.74 12.53 3.86
C PHE A 507 10.61 13.29 3.15
N VAL A 508 10.41 13.05 1.85
CA VAL A 508 9.31 13.66 1.07
C VAL A 508 7.95 13.31 1.66
N ALA A 509 7.78 12.09 2.19
CA ALA A 509 6.55 11.66 2.83
C ALA A 509 6.31 12.33 4.21
N ARG A 510 7.33 12.89 4.86
CA ARG A 510 7.18 13.47 6.21
C ARG A 510 6.84 14.94 6.18
N ASP A 511 7.25 15.67 5.14
CA ASP A 511 6.90 17.07 4.96
C ASP A 511 6.12 17.25 3.66
N TYR A 512 4.84 17.61 3.78
CA TYR A 512 3.96 17.85 2.64
C TYR A 512 4.46 18.99 1.71
N LYS A 513 5.39 19.84 2.17
CA LYS A 513 6.03 20.90 1.36
C LYS A 513 7.06 20.36 0.36
N LEU A 514 7.56 19.16 0.58
CA LEU A 514 8.56 18.50 -0.27
C LEU A 514 7.93 17.72 -1.43
N ASP A 515 6.61 17.47 -1.41
CA ASP A 515 5.87 16.96 -2.56
C ASP A 515 5.21 18.14 -3.31
N PRO A 516 5.69 18.52 -4.51
CA PRO A 516 5.21 19.70 -5.23
C PRO A 516 3.74 19.62 -5.67
N LEU A 517 3.26 18.42 -5.99
CA LEU A 517 1.88 18.20 -6.43
C LEU A 517 0.92 18.33 -5.25
N LEU A 518 1.27 17.67 -4.14
CA LEU A 518 0.52 17.76 -2.89
C LEU A 518 0.52 19.17 -2.32
N TYR A 519 1.68 19.85 -2.27
CA TYR A 519 1.78 21.22 -1.76
C TYR A 519 0.91 22.18 -2.57
N ARG A 520 0.99 22.14 -3.90
CA ARG A 520 0.21 23.04 -4.78
C ARG A 520 -1.30 22.83 -4.60
N ALA A 521 -1.76 21.58 -4.54
CA ALA A 521 -3.18 21.25 -4.39
C ALA A 521 -3.72 21.56 -2.99
N CYS A 522 -2.94 21.26 -1.94
CA CYS A 522 -3.41 21.30 -0.55
C CYS A 522 -3.00 22.54 0.25
N LYS A 523 -2.17 23.46 -0.27
CA LYS A 523 -1.68 24.64 0.48
C LYS A 523 -2.81 25.45 1.12
N ALA A 524 -3.87 25.76 0.37
CA ALA A 524 -4.97 26.59 0.87
C ALA A 524 -5.71 25.91 2.04
N ASP A 525 -5.99 24.61 1.88
CA ASP A 525 -6.71 23.81 2.87
C ASP A 525 -5.83 23.56 4.11
N ALA A 526 -4.52 23.37 3.93
CA ALA A 526 -3.56 23.21 5.02
C ALA A 526 -3.44 24.48 5.89
N VAL A 527 -3.46 25.67 5.28
CA VAL A 527 -3.44 26.95 6.02
C VAL A 527 -4.76 27.16 6.77
N HIS A 528 -5.89 26.87 6.11
CA HIS A 528 -7.23 27.12 6.66
C HIS A 528 -7.63 26.12 7.76
N LEU A 529 -7.41 24.82 7.54
CA LEU A 529 -7.89 23.74 8.42
C LEU A 529 -6.82 23.25 9.39
N CYS A 530 -5.56 23.23 8.97
CA CYS A 530 -4.44 22.67 9.76
C CYS A 530 -3.49 23.74 10.32
N HIS A 531 -3.83 25.03 10.18
CA HIS A 531 -3.03 26.18 10.63
C HIS A 531 -1.56 26.13 10.17
N ALA A 532 -1.33 25.61 8.95
CA ALA A 532 -0.02 25.60 8.35
C ALA A 532 0.44 27.02 8.00
N LYS A 533 1.77 27.25 7.99
CA LYS A 533 2.34 28.53 7.55
C LYS A 533 2.06 28.73 6.04
N ASN A 534 1.64 29.93 5.66
CA ASN A 534 1.41 30.28 4.24
C ASN A 534 2.71 30.36 3.42
N ALA A 535 3.86 30.56 4.08
CA ALA A 535 5.17 30.58 3.44
C ALA A 535 5.77 29.16 3.30
N TRP A 536 6.32 28.85 2.11
CA TRP A 536 7.00 27.58 1.82
C TRP A 536 8.29 27.45 2.65
N ALA A 537 9.17 28.45 2.61
CA ALA A 537 10.35 28.59 3.48
C ALA A 537 10.15 29.72 4.52
N SER A 538 10.58 29.51 5.78
CA SER A 538 10.57 30.55 6.83
C SER A 538 11.95 31.18 6.97
N ASP A 539 12.00 32.48 7.25
CA ASP A 539 13.21 33.15 7.74
C ASP A 539 13.58 32.53 9.10
N GLY A 540 14.82 32.05 9.26
CA GLY A 540 15.31 31.24 10.38
C GLY A 540 15.36 31.93 11.76
N THR A 541 14.39 32.79 12.09
CA THR A 541 14.28 33.54 13.34
C THR A 541 13.30 32.94 14.35
N GLN A 542 12.69 31.78 14.05
CA GLN A 542 11.84 31.04 15.01
C GLN A 542 12.24 29.57 15.03
N MET A 543 12.65 29.09 16.20
CA MET A 543 12.74 27.66 16.50
C MET A 543 11.33 27.07 16.38
N ASP A 544 11.04 26.38 15.28
CA ASP A 544 9.77 25.67 15.12
C ASP A 544 9.80 24.41 15.99
N VAL A 545 9.21 24.53 17.18
CA VAL A 545 8.63 23.37 17.86
C VAL A 545 7.42 22.95 17.02
N GLU A 546 7.56 21.82 16.32
CA GLU A 546 6.51 21.01 15.67
C GLU A 546 5.59 21.73 14.65
N ARG A 547 5.86 21.63 13.33
CA ARG A 547 4.80 21.82 12.29
C ARG A 547 5.12 21.43 10.84
N GLY A 548 5.87 20.34 10.65
CA GLY A 548 5.94 19.60 9.37
C GLY A 548 5.18 18.26 9.40
N PRO A 549 5.43 17.37 10.39
CA PRO A 549 4.96 15.98 10.34
C PRO A 549 3.46 15.78 10.64
N LEU A 550 2.75 16.78 11.15
CA LEU A 550 1.33 16.67 11.54
C LEU A 550 0.35 17.22 10.50
N VAL A 551 0.83 17.92 9.46
CA VAL A 551 -0.06 18.55 8.48
C VAL A 551 -0.73 17.51 7.60
N LEU A 552 0.01 16.51 7.12
CA LEU A 552 -0.58 15.46 6.29
C LEU A 552 -1.57 14.56 7.07
N PRO A 553 -1.26 14.09 8.29
CA PRO A 553 -2.26 13.43 9.14
C PRO A 553 -3.50 14.30 9.41
N CYS A 554 -3.30 15.61 9.63
CA CYS A 554 -4.41 16.55 9.79
C CYS A 554 -5.26 16.65 8.52
N LEU A 555 -4.65 16.88 7.35
CA LEU A 555 -5.37 16.94 6.07
C LEU A 555 -6.15 15.65 5.81
N TYR A 556 -5.54 14.49 6.05
CA TYR A 556 -6.21 13.20 5.90
C TYR A 556 -7.47 13.08 6.77
N ARG A 557 -7.44 13.58 8.02
CA ARG A 557 -8.62 13.63 8.89
C ARG A 557 -9.77 14.47 8.30
N TYR A 558 -9.44 15.52 7.55
CA TYR A 558 -10.44 16.39 6.89
C TYR A 558 -10.83 15.91 5.49
N ALA A 559 -10.10 14.96 4.89
CA ALA A 559 -10.44 14.39 3.58
C ALA A 559 -11.83 13.76 3.55
N TYR A 560 -12.31 13.25 4.70
CA TYR A 560 -13.59 12.54 4.80
C TYR A 560 -14.55 13.11 5.86
N HIS A 561 -14.38 14.37 6.25
CA HIS A 561 -15.19 15.00 7.30
C HIS A 561 -16.71 14.94 6.97
N PRO A 562 -17.59 14.66 7.97
CA PRO A 562 -19.03 14.50 7.72
C PRO A 562 -19.74 15.79 7.30
N GLN A 563 -19.21 16.96 7.67
CA GLN A 563 -19.72 18.26 7.24
C GLN A 563 -19.03 18.72 5.94
N LYS A 564 -19.81 18.97 4.88
CA LYS A 564 -19.32 19.37 3.55
C LYS A 564 -18.52 20.68 3.56
N ASP A 565 -18.82 21.59 4.48
CA ASP A 565 -18.15 22.89 4.60
C ASP A 565 -16.74 22.81 5.22
N MET A 566 -16.39 21.67 5.82
CA MET A 566 -15.07 21.38 6.39
C MET A 566 -14.31 20.30 5.62
N ALA A 567 -14.81 19.90 4.45
CA ALA A 567 -14.16 18.91 3.59
C ALA A 567 -13.08 19.57 2.71
N LEU A 568 -12.06 18.79 2.36
CA LEU A 568 -11.00 19.24 1.46
C LEU A 568 -11.51 19.52 0.04
N LYS A 569 -10.80 20.39 -0.68
CA LYS A 569 -11.00 20.59 -2.11
C LYS A 569 -10.70 19.30 -2.87
N LYS A 570 -11.42 19.08 -3.97
CA LYS A 570 -11.29 17.87 -4.80
C LYS A 570 -9.84 17.61 -5.25
N GLU A 571 -9.15 18.64 -5.74
CA GLU A 571 -7.75 18.54 -6.17
C GLU A 571 -6.82 18.11 -5.02
N CYS A 572 -7.02 18.66 -3.82
CA CYS A 572 -6.24 18.28 -2.63
C CYS A 572 -6.56 16.84 -2.19
N LEU A 573 -7.82 16.45 -2.23
CA LEU A 573 -8.28 15.12 -1.86
C LEU A 573 -7.70 14.03 -2.78
N ASP A 574 -7.66 14.29 -4.10
CA ASP A 574 -7.09 13.36 -5.09
C ASP A 574 -5.57 13.18 -4.87
N GLU A 575 -4.84 14.26 -4.54
CA GLU A 575 -3.41 14.18 -4.22
C GLU A 575 -3.14 13.47 -2.88
N ILE A 576 -3.99 13.67 -1.86
CA ILE A 576 -3.88 12.92 -0.60
C ILE A 576 -4.10 11.43 -0.85
N ARG A 577 -5.09 11.05 -1.68
CA ARG A 577 -5.30 9.65 -2.08
C ARG A 577 -4.08 9.07 -2.77
N ARG A 578 -3.49 9.79 -3.73
CA ARG A 578 -2.24 9.37 -4.39
C ARG A 578 -1.13 9.12 -3.38
N VAL A 579 -0.89 10.07 -2.48
CA VAL A 579 0.19 10.01 -1.47
C VAL A 579 -0.05 8.87 -0.47
N MET A 580 -1.29 8.63 -0.06
CA MET A 580 -1.62 7.52 0.85
C MET A 580 -1.46 6.17 0.17
N ARG A 581 -1.88 6.04 -1.10
CA ARG A 581 -1.65 4.82 -1.90
C ARG A 581 -0.15 4.52 -2.06
N GLN A 582 0.66 5.54 -2.39
CA GLN A 582 2.11 5.38 -2.54
C GLN A 582 2.81 5.05 -1.22
N ARG A 583 2.25 5.47 -0.08
CA ARG A 583 2.72 5.02 1.24
C ARG A 583 2.36 3.57 1.50
N ALA A 584 1.09 3.19 1.29
CA ALA A 584 0.56 1.86 1.58
C ALA A 584 1.45 0.73 1.03
N VAL A 585 1.94 0.88 -0.21
CA VAL A 585 2.80 -0.10 -0.90
C VAL A 585 4.16 -0.32 -0.22
N ASN A 586 4.63 0.63 0.59
CA ASN A 586 5.96 0.62 1.21
C ASN A 586 5.90 0.68 2.76
N VAL A 587 4.75 0.38 3.37
CA VAL A 587 4.58 0.45 4.84
C VAL A 587 5.26 -0.76 5.49
N ASP A 588 6.42 -0.52 6.09
CA ASP A 588 6.85 -1.25 7.30
C ASP A 588 5.76 -1.13 8.37
N LEU A 589 5.57 -2.15 9.21
CA LEU A 589 4.55 -2.13 10.27
C LEU A 589 4.53 -0.78 11.01
N GLN A 590 3.35 -0.16 11.17
CA GLN A 590 3.22 1.16 11.80
C GLN A 590 3.93 1.15 13.17
N PRO A 591 4.79 2.15 13.48
CA PRO A 591 5.54 2.18 14.74
C PRO A 591 4.65 2.04 15.98
N GLU A 592 3.43 2.58 15.93
CA GLU A 592 2.42 2.51 16.99
C GLU A 592 1.93 1.08 17.25
N ILE A 593 1.94 0.21 16.24
CA ILE A 593 1.59 -1.22 16.35
C ILE A 593 2.83 -2.02 16.71
N GLU A 594 3.95 -1.77 16.03
CA GLU A 594 5.20 -2.49 16.24
C GLU A 594 5.68 -2.36 17.69
N GLU A 595 5.75 -1.14 18.25
CA GLU A 595 6.19 -0.91 19.64
C GLU A 595 5.36 -1.68 20.67
N VAL A 596 4.06 -1.80 20.44
CA VAL A 596 3.12 -2.50 21.35
C VAL A 596 3.15 -4.02 21.13
N CYS A 597 3.47 -4.47 19.92
CA CYS A 597 3.45 -5.87 19.49
C CYS A 597 4.83 -6.54 19.41
N LEU A 598 5.92 -5.88 19.83
CA LEU A 598 7.30 -6.39 19.71
C LEU A 598 7.47 -7.83 20.25
N ASP A 599 6.93 -8.11 21.43
CA ASP A 599 7.03 -9.42 22.07
C ASP A 599 6.21 -10.50 21.32
N ASP A 600 5.04 -10.11 20.79
CA ASP A 600 4.17 -10.99 20.03
C ASP A 600 4.75 -11.29 18.63
N LEU A 601 5.39 -10.31 18.00
CA LEU A 601 6.11 -10.49 16.73
C LEU A 601 7.29 -11.45 16.90
N ALA A 602 8.08 -11.29 17.97
CA ALA A 602 9.21 -12.15 18.25
C ALA A 602 8.80 -13.60 18.58
N SER A 603 7.64 -13.80 19.21
CA SER A 603 7.18 -15.11 19.64
C SER A 603 6.38 -15.85 18.56
N PHE A 604 5.57 -15.15 17.77
CA PHE A 604 4.64 -15.78 16.82
C PHE A 604 4.96 -15.56 15.34
N CYS A 605 5.75 -14.53 15.00
CA CYS A 605 5.91 -14.04 13.62
C CYS A 605 7.39 -13.84 13.22
N PHE A 606 8.32 -14.58 13.84
CA PHE A 606 9.76 -14.43 13.61
C PHE A 606 10.22 -14.72 12.17
N ASP A 607 9.44 -15.50 11.43
CA ASP A 607 9.71 -15.96 10.06
C ASP A 607 9.01 -15.11 8.98
N LYS A 608 8.17 -14.15 9.38
CA LYS A 608 7.34 -13.30 8.51
C LYS A 608 7.73 -11.83 8.60
N THR A 609 8.91 -11.51 8.07
CA THR A 609 9.56 -10.19 8.20
C THR A 609 9.52 -9.35 6.92
N ALA A 610 8.91 -9.84 5.83
CA ALA A 610 8.76 -9.03 4.63
C ALA A 610 7.70 -7.94 4.81
N LYS A 611 7.76 -6.88 4.00
CA LYS A 611 6.85 -5.72 4.07
C LYS A 611 5.39 -6.18 4.01
N GLY A 612 4.60 -5.83 5.02
CA GLY A 612 3.19 -6.21 5.13
C GLY A 612 2.91 -7.64 5.63
N GLU A 613 3.90 -8.54 5.69
CA GLU A 613 3.70 -9.90 6.23
C GLU A 613 3.59 -9.90 7.76
N GLU A 614 4.27 -8.95 8.42
CA GLU A 614 4.26 -8.81 9.88
C GLU A 614 2.84 -8.54 10.40
N ILE A 615 2.12 -7.58 9.78
CA ILE A 615 0.74 -7.26 10.16
C ILE A 615 -0.22 -8.40 9.83
N LEU A 616 -0.03 -9.09 8.70
CA LEU A 616 -0.84 -10.27 8.36
C LEU A 616 -0.66 -11.38 9.39
N CYS A 617 0.57 -11.66 9.79
CA CYS A 617 0.84 -12.67 10.80
C CYS A 617 0.19 -12.32 12.14
N LEU A 618 0.27 -11.05 12.56
CA LEU A 618 -0.43 -10.56 13.76
C LEU A 618 -1.96 -10.70 13.61
N GLN A 619 -2.53 -10.36 12.45
CA GLN A 619 -3.97 -10.52 12.18
C GLN A 619 -4.40 -12.01 12.20
N ASP A 620 -3.59 -12.92 11.68
CA ASP A 620 -3.84 -14.37 11.72
C ASP A 620 -3.80 -14.91 13.15
N LYS A 621 -2.89 -14.39 13.97
CA LYS A 621 -2.69 -14.76 15.37
C LYS A 621 -3.46 -13.88 16.35
N PHE A 622 -4.46 -13.12 15.89
CA PHE A 622 -5.20 -12.14 16.68
C PHE A 622 -5.74 -12.65 18.04
N ASP A 623 -6.13 -13.93 18.11
CA ASP A 623 -6.67 -14.53 19.33
C ASP A 623 -5.60 -14.79 20.40
N SER A 624 -4.34 -15.04 19.98
CA SER A 624 -3.20 -15.33 20.85
C SER A 624 -2.34 -14.11 21.21
N LEU A 625 -2.66 -12.93 20.66
CA LEU A 625 -1.96 -11.69 20.96
C LEU A 625 -2.24 -11.20 22.38
N ASN A 626 -1.28 -10.46 22.94
CA ASN A 626 -1.46 -9.72 24.17
C ASN A 626 -2.53 -8.64 24.04
N GLN A 627 -3.21 -8.27 25.13
CA GLN A 627 -4.37 -7.38 25.10
C GLN A 627 -4.09 -6.03 24.43
N ASN A 628 -2.93 -5.43 24.69
CA ASN A 628 -2.56 -4.14 24.10
C ASN A 628 -2.28 -4.26 22.59
N CYS A 629 -1.53 -5.29 22.18
CA CYS A 629 -1.27 -5.58 20.78
C CYS A 629 -2.57 -5.91 20.03
N LYS A 630 -3.46 -6.67 20.66
CA LYS A 630 -4.79 -7.02 20.14
C LYS A 630 -5.67 -5.79 19.91
N LEU A 631 -5.62 -4.78 20.79
CA LEU A 631 -6.34 -3.53 20.59
C LEU A 631 -5.76 -2.71 19.43
N ALA A 632 -4.43 -2.60 19.34
CA ALA A 632 -3.75 -1.87 18.27
C ALA A 632 -4.01 -2.50 16.89
N VAL A 633 -3.79 -3.81 16.77
CA VAL A 633 -4.06 -4.58 15.54
C VAL A 633 -5.55 -4.55 15.22
N GLY A 634 -6.42 -4.59 16.24
CA GLY A 634 -7.87 -4.52 16.07
C GLY A 634 -8.34 -3.20 15.47
N ASN A 635 -7.90 -2.07 16.02
CA ASN A 635 -8.23 -0.74 15.49
C ASN A 635 -7.71 -0.57 14.05
N PHE A 636 -6.47 -0.99 13.79
CA PHE A 636 -5.90 -0.91 12.45
C PHE A 636 -6.67 -1.78 11.44
N THR A 637 -7.04 -2.99 11.82
CA THR A 637 -7.83 -3.89 10.96
C THR A 637 -9.25 -3.34 10.71
N GLU A 638 -9.83 -2.62 11.68
CA GLU A 638 -11.10 -1.91 11.52
C GLU A 638 -10.98 -0.76 10.51
N GLU A 639 -9.91 0.03 10.58
CA GLU A 639 -9.64 1.10 9.59
C GLU A 639 -9.41 0.55 8.18
N GLN A 640 -8.69 -0.57 8.05
CA GLN A 640 -8.52 -1.28 6.77
C GLN A 640 -9.83 -1.88 6.23
N ALA A 641 -10.76 -2.26 7.12
CA ALA A 641 -12.07 -2.77 6.72
C ALA A 641 -13.02 -1.66 6.26
N GLU A 642 -12.90 -0.47 6.83
CA GLU A 642 -13.58 0.74 6.35
C GLU A 642 -13.01 1.14 4.98
N ARG A 643 -11.68 1.17 4.85
CA ARG A 643 -10.98 1.70 3.66
C ARG A 643 -10.00 0.68 3.09
N VAL A 644 -10.40 0.06 1.97
CA VAL A 644 -9.60 -0.99 1.31
C VAL A 644 -8.27 -0.44 0.78
N GLU A 645 -8.19 0.85 0.46
CA GLU A 645 -6.94 1.53 0.05
C GLU A 645 -5.83 1.45 1.10
N LEU A 646 -6.17 1.31 2.40
CA LEU A 646 -5.22 1.14 3.50
C LEU A 646 -4.70 -0.30 3.62
N ASN A 647 -5.30 -1.25 2.90
CA ASN A 647 -4.84 -2.62 2.82
C ASN A 647 -3.97 -2.80 1.57
N PRO A 648 -2.63 -2.79 1.70
CA PRO A 648 -1.75 -2.82 0.54
C PRO A 648 -1.83 -4.14 -0.24
N ILE A 649 -2.16 -5.23 0.43
CA ILE A 649 -2.22 -6.55 -0.19
C ILE A 649 -3.47 -6.66 -1.05
N ILE A 650 -4.63 -6.22 -0.55
CA ILE A 650 -5.86 -6.18 -1.34
C ILE A 650 -5.71 -5.18 -2.48
N THR A 651 -5.18 -3.98 -2.22
CA THR A 651 -5.01 -2.95 -3.25
C THR A 651 -4.09 -3.42 -4.37
N THR A 652 -3.00 -4.13 -4.05
CA THR A 652 -2.06 -4.65 -5.05
C THR A 652 -2.63 -5.85 -5.79
N ALA A 653 -3.20 -6.83 -5.07
CA ALA A 653 -3.71 -8.05 -5.66
C ALA A 653 -4.99 -7.83 -6.48
N CYS A 654 -5.86 -6.91 -6.06
CA CYS A 654 -7.17 -6.69 -6.67
C CYS A 654 -7.27 -5.44 -7.53
N HIS A 655 -6.16 -4.73 -7.80
CA HIS A 655 -6.16 -3.44 -8.50
C HIS A 655 -6.99 -3.46 -9.80
N HIS A 656 -6.75 -4.44 -10.67
CA HIS A 656 -7.44 -4.57 -11.96
C HIS A 656 -8.95 -4.82 -11.82
N ILE A 657 -9.35 -5.57 -10.78
CA ILE A 657 -10.76 -5.87 -10.50
C ILE A 657 -11.47 -4.64 -9.93
N MET A 658 -10.79 -3.89 -9.06
CA MET A 658 -11.31 -2.65 -8.49
C MET A 658 -11.62 -1.62 -9.60
N GLU A 659 -10.75 -1.46 -10.60
CA GLU A 659 -11.00 -0.52 -11.70
C GLU A 659 -12.15 -0.96 -12.62
N ARG A 660 -12.27 -2.26 -12.89
CA ARG A 660 -13.23 -2.81 -13.86
C ARG A 660 -14.64 -2.94 -13.30
N HIS A 661 -14.78 -3.48 -12.09
CA HIS A 661 -16.07 -3.80 -11.49
C HIS A 661 -16.50 -2.77 -10.42
N CYS A 662 -15.53 -2.15 -9.74
CA CYS A 662 -15.78 -1.19 -8.65
C CYS A 662 -15.36 0.25 -9.01
N GLY A 663 -15.24 0.56 -10.31
CA GLY A 663 -14.69 1.84 -10.80
C GLY A 663 -15.49 3.08 -10.37
N ASP A 664 -16.80 2.94 -10.15
CA ASP A 664 -17.65 4.04 -9.68
C ASP A 664 -17.38 4.39 -8.21
N ILE A 665 -17.02 3.39 -7.40
CA ILE A 665 -16.63 3.57 -5.98
C ILE A 665 -15.28 4.29 -5.93
N LEU A 666 -14.32 3.92 -6.80
CA LEU A 666 -13.03 4.61 -6.94
C LEU A 666 -13.17 6.08 -7.35
N LYS A 667 -14.14 6.40 -8.22
CA LYS A 667 -14.31 7.75 -8.79
C LYS A 667 -15.14 8.70 -7.90
N TYR A 668 -16.15 8.17 -7.19
CA TYR A 668 -17.16 8.99 -6.51
C TYR A 668 -17.32 8.69 -5.02
N GLY A 669 -16.76 7.58 -4.51
CA GLY A 669 -17.09 7.04 -3.20
C GLY A 669 -16.25 7.57 -2.04
N LYS A 670 -16.91 7.74 -0.88
CA LYS A 670 -16.28 7.52 0.42
C LYS A 670 -16.28 6.01 0.63
N ASP A 671 -15.10 5.39 0.69
CA ASP A 671 -15.02 3.96 1.00
C ASP A 671 -15.39 3.77 2.47
N GLU A 672 -16.68 3.53 2.73
CA GLU A 672 -17.26 3.19 4.04
C GLU A 672 -17.54 1.67 4.06
N GLY A 673 -16.57 0.88 3.59
CA GLY A 673 -16.67 -0.56 3.38
C GLY A 673 -17.41 -0.99 2.09
N ASP A 674 -17.78 -0.04 1.23
CA ASP A 674 -18.42 -0.30 -0.08
C ASP A 674 -17.50 -1.08 -1.02
N MET A 675 -16.21 -0.73 -1.04
CA MET A 675 -15.23 -1.39 -1.90
C MET A 675 -15.07 -2.86 -1.54
N MET A 676 -15.02 -3.16 -0.24
CA MET A 676 -14.91 -4.53 0.24
C MET A 676 -16.17 -5.35 -0.11
N GLU A 677 -17.36 -4.76 0.00
CA GLU A 677 -18.60 -5.44 -0.40
C GLU A 677 -18.64 -5.73 -1.91
N CYS A 678 -18.21 -4.78 -2.74
CA CYS A 678 -18.07 -4.96 -4.18
C CYS A 678 -17.08 -6.09 -4.54
N LEU A 679 -15.90 -6.10 -3.90
CA LEU A 679 -14.91 -7.15 -4.11
C LEU A 679 -15.44 -8.54 -3.69
N ILE A 680 -16.20 -8.61 -2.60
CA ILE A 680 -16.82 -9.87 -2.13
C ILE A 680 -17.93 -10.34 -3.09
N GLU A 681 -18.72 -9.43 -3.65
CA GLU A 681 -19.78 -9.77 -4.60
C GLU A 681 -19.20 -10.34 -5.91
N HIS A 682 -18.13 -9.73 -6.42
CA HIS A 682 -17.49 -10.09 -7.69
C HIS A 682 -16.34 -11.11 -7.57
N LYS A 683 -16.04 -11.64 -6.38
CA LYS A 683 -14.91 -12.58 -6.17
C LYS A 683 -15.05 -13.90 -6.94
N ASN A 684 -16.29 -14.29 -7.27
CA ASN A 684 -16.60 -15.54 -7.95
C ASN A 684 -16.83 -15.37 -9.46
N ASP A 685 -16.77 -14.14 -9.97
CA ASP A 685 -16.94 -13.85 -11.40
C ASP A 685 -15.76 -14.35 -12.22
N PHE A 686 -15.98 -14.51 -13.53
CA PHE A 686 -14.99 -15.07 -14.45
C PHE A 686 -13.66 -14.31 -14.42
N ASP A 687 -13.69 -12.98 -14.44
CA ASP A 687 -12.50 -12.13 -14.41
C ASP A 687 -11.68 -12.36 -13.12
N THR A 688 -12.34 -12.44 -11.96
CA THR A 688 -11.66 -12.66 -10.67
C THR A 688 -11.19 -14.11 -10.47
N ARG A 689 -11.84 -15.09 -11.12
CA ARG A 689 -11.38 -16.49 -11.12
C ARG A 689 -10.06 -16.66 -11.88
N THR A 690 -9.82 -15.84 -12.90
CA THR A 690 -8.53 -15.84 -13.60
C THR A 690 -7.42 -15.21 -12.75
N ASP A 691 -7.76 -14.27 -11.87
CA ASP A 691 -6.84 -13.70 -10.88
C ASP A 691 -6.96 -14.39 -9.51
N ALA A 692 -6.34 -15.58 -9.42
CA ALA A 692 -6.32 -16.38 -8.21
C ALA A 692 -5.73 -15.63 -7.00
N LYS A 693 -4.88 -14.61 -7.22
CA LYS A 693 -4.28 -13.82 -6.14
C LYS A 693 -5.31 -12.95 -5.47
N CYS A 694 -6.08 -12.15 -6.22
CA CYS A 694 -7.13 -11.31 -5.64
C CYS A 694 -8.17 -12.14 -4.89
N LYS A 695 -8.63 -13.25 -5.49
CA LYS A 695 -9.60 -14.14 -4.85
C LYS A 695 -9.08 -14.67 -3.50
N ALA A 696 -7.85 -15.16 -3.47
CA ALA A 696 -7.24 -15.67 -2.24
C ALA A 696 -7.10 -14.58 -1.16
N THR A 697 -6.73 -13.36 -1.54
CA THR A 697 -6.62 -12.23 -0.60
C THR A 697 -7.98 -11.83 -0.02
N VAL A 698 -9.03 -11.75 -0.85
CA VAL A 698 -10.39 -11.42 -0.38
C VAL A 698 -10.90 -12.52 0.56
N GLU A 699 -10.74 -13.80 0.21
CA GLU A 699 -11.13 -14.91 1.09
C GLU A 699 -10.35 -14.92 2.42
N HIS A 700 -9.06 -14.60 2.38
CA HIS A 700 -8.24 -14.46 3.57
C HIS A 700 -8.75 -13.33 4.48
N PHE A 701 -9.08 -12.16 3.92
CA PHE A 701 -9.69 -11.08 4.69
C PHE A 701 -11.05 -11.48 5.27
N GLN A 702 -11.87 -12.23 4.53
CA GLN A 702 -13.14 -12.77 5.04
C GLN A 702 -12.91 -13.70 6.26
N LEU A 703 -11.81 -14.48 6.29
CA LEU A 703 -11.44 -15.30 7.46
C LEU A 703 -11.00 -14.45 8.66
N ILE A 704 -10.17 -13.42 8.45
CA ILE A 704 -9.77 -12.46 9.50
C ILE A 704 -11.03 -11.81 10.10
N SER A 705 -12.00 -11.43 9.26
CA SER A 705 -13.26 -10.82 9.71
C SER A 705 -14.07 -11.67 10.69
N LEU A 706 -13.85 -13.00 10.74
CA LEU A 706 -14.57 -13.88 11.66
C LEU A 706 -14.13 -13.70 13.12
N LYS A 707 -12.89 -13.25 13.33
CA LYS A 707 -12.28 -13.04 14.65
C LYS A 707 -13.04 -11.99 15.46
N ASN A 708 -13.46 -10.91 14.80
CA ASN A 708 -14.20 -9.82 15.44
C ASN A 708 -15.23 -9.22 14.47
N TYR A 709 -16.46 -9.01 14.94
CA TYR A 709 -17.53 -8.42 14.11
C TYR A 709 -17.27 -6.97 13.73
N HIS A 710 -16.40 -6.27 14.46
CA HIS A 710 -15.95 -4.91 14.15
C HIS A 710 -15.18 -4.81 12.82
N PHE A 711 -14.54 -5.90 12.38
CA PHE A 711 -13.79 -5.96 11.12
C PHE A 711 -14.69 -6.02 9.88
N THR A 712 -15.99 -5.75 10.03
CA THR A 712 -16.93 -5.58 8.92
C THR A 712 -17.72 -4.31 9.18
N PHE A 713 -17.24 -3.20 8.63
CA PHE A 713 -17.71 -1.85 8.94
C PHE A 713 -19.24 -1.71 8.83
N LYS A 714 -19.83 -2.08 7.69
CA LYS A 714 -21.30 -2.01 7.49
C LYS A 714 -22.11 -2.86 8.48
N PHE A 715 -21.59 -4.04 8.84
CA PHE A 715 -22.25 -4.91 9.81
C PHE A 715 -22.17 -4.32 11.22
N LYS A 716 -21.00 -3.77 11.60
CA LYS A 716 -20.81 -3.06 12.86
C LYS A 716 -21.76 -1.87 12.95
N GLU A 717 -21.74 -0.94 12.00
CA GLU A 717 -22.54 0.29 12.06
C GLU A 717 -24.05 -0.02 12.14
N ALA A 718 -24.54 -1.00 11.36
CA ALA A 718 -25.94 -1.38 11.39
C ALA A 718 -26.37 -2.13 12.68
N CYS A 719 -25.52 -3.03 13.21
CA CYS A 719 -25.91 -3.95 14.28
C CYS A 719 -25.38 -3.60 15.67
N ARG A 720 -24.40 -2.71 15.83
CA ARG A 720 -23.79 -2.31 17.12
C ARG A 720 -24.81 -2.04 18.25
N PRO A 721 -25.87 -1.22 18.06
CA PRO A 721 -26.81 -0.95 19.15
C PRO A 721 -27.57 -2.20 19.61
N MET A 722 -27.82 -3.15 18.71
CA MET A 722 -28.51 -4.40 19.02
C MET A 722 -27.59 -5.41 19.70
N VAL A 723 -26.33 -5.48 19.27
CA VAL A 723 -25.31 -6.38 19.85
C VAL A 723 -25.05 -6.02 21.31
N VAL A 724 -24.82 -4.74 21.62
CA VAL A 724 -24.59 -4.28 23.00
C VAL A 724 -25.78 -4.59 23.91
N ARG A 725 -27.00 -4.48 23.38
CA ARG A 725 -28.23 -4.68 24.16
C ARG A 725 -28.58 -6.15 24.40
N TRP A 726 -28.42 -7.01 23.39
CA TRP A 726 -28.96 -8.38 23.42
C TRP A 726 -27.89 -9.48 23.35
N CYS A 727 -26.68 -9.17 22.89
CA CYS A 727 -25.61 -10.13 22.63
C CYS A 727 -24.26 -9.68 23.24
N SER A 728 -24.29 -9.10 24.45
CA SER A 728 -23.10 -8.52 25.10
C SER A 728 -21.97 -9.52 25.42
N TYR A 729 -22.29 -10.82 25.48
CA TYR A 729 -21.33 -11.91 25.70
C TYR A 729 -20.57 -12.33 24.42
N ALA A 730 -20.99 -11.83 23.26
CA ALA A 730 -20.52 -12.32 21.97
C ALA A 730 -19.33 -11.49 21.46
N ASN A 731 -18.13 -12.06 21.52
CA ASN A 731 -16.89 -11.36 21.14
C ASN A 731 -16.45 -11.62 19.68
N THR A 732 -16.90 -12.73 19.07
CA THR A 732 -16.57 -13.07 17.68
C THR A 732 -17.74 -12.88 16.75
N LYS A 733 -17.47 -12.61 15.47
CA LYS A 733 -18.50 -12.38 14.44
C LYS A 733 -19.48 -13.53 14.34
N SER A 734 -18.99 -14.77 14.36
CA SER A 734 -19.84 -15.96 14.29
C SER A 734 -20.84 -16.09 15.46
N VAL A 735 -20.45 -15.70 16.67
CA VAL A 735 -21.30 -15.80 17.87
C VAL A 735 -22.35 -14.70 17.84
N VAL A 736 -21.98 -13.50 17.41
CA VAL A 736 -22.90 -12.38 17.19
C VAL A 736 -23.97 -12.75 16.15
N ILE A 737 -23.56 -13.30 15.01
CA ILE A 737 -24.49 -13.73 13.94
C ILE A 737 -25.46 -14.79 14.46
N ASN A 738 -24.98 -15.81 15.20
CA ASN A 738 -25.86 -16.82 15.78
C ASN A 738 -26.87 -16.22 16.78
N CYS A 739 -26.41 -15.33 17.67
CA CYS A 739 -27.27 -14.67 18.65
C CYS A 739 -28.37 -13.84 17.98
N LEU A 740 -28.01 -12.98 17.02
CA LEU A 740 -28.98 -12.16 16.30
C LEU A 740 -29.92 -13.01 15.44
N SER A 741 -29.41 -14.05 14.79
CA SER A 741 -30.23 -14.97 13.99
C SER A 741 -31.26 -15.71 14.84
N ASP A 742 -30.90 -16.15 16.05
CA ASP A 742 -31.83 -16.83 16.96
C ASP A 742 -32.93 -15.90 17.46
N ILE A 743 -32.61 -14.61 17.66
CA ILE A 743 -33.60 -13.57 18.00
C ILE A 743 -34.57 -13.35 16.84
N VAL A 744 -34.06 -13.14 15.62
CA VAL A 744 -34.90 -12.98 14.41
C VAL A 744 -35.79 -14.21 14.19
N GLN A 745 -35.23 -15.42 14.33
CA GLN A 745 -35.98 -16.67 14.17
C GLN A 745 -37.14 -16.77 15.17
N LYS A 746 -36.92 -16.43 16.44
CA LYS A 746 -37.99 -16.43 17.45
C LYS A 746 -39.08 -15.43 17.13
N ASP A 747 -38.70 -14.24 16.66
CA ASP A 747 -39.66 -13.19 16.30
C ASP A 747 -40.56 -13.62 15.12
N ILE A 748 -39.98 -14.28 14.11
CA ILE A 748 -40.73 -14.81 12.95
C ILE A 748 -41.68 -15.94 13.37
N ILE A 749 -41.22 -16.90 14.19
CA ILE A 749 -42.06 -18.04 14.59
C ILE A 749 -43.25 -17.60 15.46
N GLN A 750 -43.09 -16.54 16.24
CA GLN A 750 -44.11 -16.05 17.16
C GLN A 750 -45.00 -14.94 16.57
N ASP A 751 -44.81 -14.57 15.29
CA ASP A 751 -45.46 -13.41 14.65
C ASP A 751 -45.38 -12.12 15.53
N SER A 752 -44.23 -11.94 16.20
CA SER A 752 -44.02 -10.80 17.10
C SER A 752 -43.38 -9.61 16.38
N GLN A 753 -43.45 -8.41 16.98
CA GLN A 753 -42.78 -7.24 16.39
C GLN A 753 -41.25 -7.45 16.35
N PRO A 754 -40.59 -7.13 15.22
CA PRO A 754 -39.17 -7.39 15.04
C PRO A 754 -38.33 -6.54 16.00
N ARG A 755 -37.58 -7.19 16.89
CA ARG A 755 -36.71 -6.50 17.86
C ARG A 755 -35.45 -5.89 17.22
N ILE A 756 -35.06 -6.38 16.06
CA ILE A 756 -33.85 -5.98 15.33
C ILE A 756 -34.22 -5.03 14.19
N SER A 757 -33.43 -3.96 14.03
CA SER A 757 -33.63 -2.93 12.98
C SER A 757 -33.63 -3.52 11.57
N ARG A 758 -34.23 -2.81 10.61
CA ARG A 758 -34.26 -3.25 9.20
C ARG A 758 -32.85 -3.32 8.60
N GLU A 759 -32.03 -2.31 8.85
CA GLU A 759 -30.63 -2.24 8.39
C GLU A 759 -29.80 -3.40 8.94
N CYS A 760 -29.87 -3.67 10.25
CA CYS A 760 -29.15 -4.79 10.84
C CYS A 760 -29.66 -6.14 10.31
N ARG A 761 -30.96 -6.30 10.09
CA ARG A 761 -31.51 -7.52 9.47
C ARG A 761 -30.98 -7.75 8.05
N GLN A 762 -30.87 -6.70 7.24
CA GLN A 762 -30.32 -6.79 5.90
C GLN A 762 -28.84 -7.20 5.92
N GLN A 763 -28.04 -6.56 6.77
CA GLN A 763 -26.63 -6.90 6.94
C GLN A 763 -26.44 -8.31 7.52
N LEU A 764 -27.30 -8.74 8.46
CA LEU A 764 -27.31 -10.10 8.99
C LEU A 764 -27.59 -11.15 7.91
N LYS A 765 -28.56 -10.90 7.02
CA LYS A 765 -28.84 -11.76 5.86
C LYS A 765 -27.62 -11.88 4.94
N ALA A 766 -26.96 -10.76 4.63
CA ALA A 766 -25.74 -10.76 3.82
C ALA A 766 -24.61 -11.59 4.46
N GLN A 767 -24.40 -11.44 5.78
CA GLN A 767 -23.40 -12.23 6.50
C GLN A 767 -23.74 -13.73 6.56
N LEU A 768 -25.02 -14.08 6.72
CA LEU A 768 -25.46 -15.48 6.66
C LEU A 768 -25.25 -16.08 5.27
N TYR A 769 -25.59 -15.35 4.21
CA TYR A 769 -25.37 -15.77 2.83
C TYR A 769 -23.88 -16.05 2.55
N GLN A 770 -22.99 -15.12 2.93
CA GLN A 770 -21.53 -15.33 2.81
C GLN A 770 -21.06 -16.55 3.62
N ARG A 771 -21.57 -16.74 4.83
CA ARG A 771 -21.22 -17.89 5.68
C ARG A 771 -21.64 -19.24 5.06
N ARG A 772 -22.67 -19.29 4.20
CA ARG A 772 -23.10 -20.53 3.50
C ARG A 772 -22.32 -20.84 2.23
N GLU A 773 -21.53 -19.90 1.74
CA GLU A 773 -20.70 -20.09 0.55
C GLU A 773 -19.51 -21.01 0.80
N ASN A 774 -18.80 -20.84 1.92
CA ASN A 774 -17.63 -21.64 2.26
C ASN A 774 -17.74 -22.14 3.69
N ILE A 775 -17.58 -23.46 3.89
CA ILE A 775 -17.65 -24.07 5.21
C ILE A 775 -16.62 -23.49 6.19
N LYS A 776 -15.48 -22.98 5.68
CA LYS A 776 -14.45 -22.30 6.50
C LYS A 776 -14.96 -21.03 7.17
N PHE A 777 -15.99 -20.38 6.62
CA PHE A 777 -16.62 -19.20 7.20
C PHE A 777 -17.57 -19.52 8.37
N ASP A 778 -17.87 -20.81 8.59
CA ASP A 778 -18.60 -21.31 9.75
C ASP A 778 -17.66 -22.14 10.65
N PRO A 779 -16.88 -21.51 11.54
CA PRO A 779 -15.89 -22.22 12.35
C PRO A 779 -16.51 -23.28 13.27
N LYS A 780 -17.77 -23.08 13.69
CA LYS A 780 -18.49 -24.04 14.52
C LYS A 780 -18.87 -25.29 13.72
N LEU A 781 -19.42 -25.12 12.52
CA LEU A 781 -19.77 -26.23 11.65
C LEU A 781 -18.51 -26.98 11.20
N TYR A 782 -17.49 -26.26 10.72
CA TYR A 782 -16.23 -26.84 10.26
C TYR A 782 -15.53 -27.66 11.34
N LYS A 783 -15.40 -27.13 12.56
CA LYS A 783 -14.77 -27.85 13.68
C LYS A 783 -15.56 -29.09 14.10
N THR A 784 -16.88 -29.05 14.03
CA THR A 784 -17.74 -30.18 14.46
C THR A 784 -17.77 -31.30 13.42
N CYS A 785 -17.69 -30.97 12.13
CA CYS A 785 -17.76 -31.90 11.01
C CYS A 785 -16.38 -32.23 10.39
N SER A 786 -15.27 -31.91 11.07
CA SER A 786 -13.94 -31.96 10.45
C SER A 786 -13.52 -33.36 9.99
N GLU A 787 -13.93 -34.40 10.73
CA GLU A 787 -13.61 -35.79 10.41
C GLU A 787 -14.48 -36.30 9.25
N GLU A 788 -15.77 -35.97 9.27
CA GLU A 788 -16.69 -36.31 8.17
C GLU A 788 -16.30 -35.63 6.86
N ILE A 789 -15.81 -34.38 6.90
CA ILE A 789 -15.33 -33.68 5.70
C ILE A 789 -14.13 -34.41 5.08
N LYS A 790 -13.16 -34.82 5.90
CA LYS A 790 -11.96 -35.54 5.43
C LYS A 790 -12.29 -36.93 4.88
N HIS A 791 -13.28 -37.63 5.44
CA HIS A 791 -13.59 -39.00 5.04
C HIS A 791 -14.65 -39.11 3.94
N LEU A 792 -15.68 -38.25 3.97
CA LEU A 792 -16.83 -38.32 3.06
C LEU A 792 -16.74 -37.31 1.91
N CYS A 793 -16.09 -36.15 2.12
CA CYS A 793 -16.07 -35.04 1.16
C CYS A 793 -14.65 -34.63 0.72
N TYR A 794 -13.70 -35.57 0.71
CA TYR A 794 -12.29 -35.31 0.43
C TYR A 794 -12.01 -34.74 -0.98
N ASN A 795 -12.83 -35.12 -1.97
CA ASN A 795 -12.71 -34.68 -3.37
C ASN A 795 -13.46 -33.37 -3.67
N VAL A 796 -14.03 -32.71 -2.67
CA VAL A 796 -14.87 -31.52 -2.87
C VAL A 796 -14.10 -30.26 -2.52
N GLU A 797 -14.03 -29.31 -3.45
CA GLU A 797 -13.35 -28.05 -3.21
C GLU A 797 -14.13 -27.18 -2.19
N PRO A 798 -13.44 -26.53 -1.24
CA PRO A 798 -14.08 -25.64 -0.28
C PRO A 798 -14.50 -24.32 -0.97
N GLY A 799 -15.76 -24.23 -1.36
CA GLY A 799 -16.38 -23.03 -1.94
C GLY A 799 -17.71 -23.34 -2.62
N ASN A 800 -18.45 -22.32 -3.07
CA ASN A 800 -19.75 -22.45 -3.75
C ASN A 800 -20.77 -23.37 -3.03
N SER A 801 -20.70 -23.46 -1.71
CA SER A 801 -21.49 -24.34 -0.83
C SER A 801 -21.33 -25.85 -1.08
N GLN A 802 -20.35 -26.28 -1.88
CA GLN A 802 -20.23 -27.68 -2.30
C GLN A 802 -20.00 -28.65 -1.12
N VAL A 803 -19.17 -28.28 -0.14
CA VAL A 803 -18.92 -29.11 1.04
C VAL A 803 -20.19 -29.24 1.90
N LEU A 804 -20.98 -28.17 2.04
CA LEU A 804 -22.24 -28.21 2.77
C LEU A 804 -23.26 -29.13 2.08
N GLU A 805 -23.38 -29.05 0.76
CA GLU A 805 -24.24 -29.95 -0.03
C GLU A 805 -23.75 -31.40 0.00
N CYS A 806 -22.43 -31.63 0.02
CA CYS A 806 -21.85 -32.97 0.18
C CYS A 806 -22.20 -33.60 1.53
N LEU A 807 -22.08 -32.84 2.63
CA LEU A 807 -22.48 -33.28 3.96
C LEU A 807 -23.99 -33.56 4.00
N ALA A 808 -24.81 -32.69 3.42
CA ALA A 808 -26.25 -32.88 3.36
C ALA A 808 -26.69 -34.06 2.49
N SER A 809 -25.91 -34.44 1.48
CA SER A 809 -26.17 -35.63 0.65
C SER A 809 -25.81 -36.93 1.39
N ASN A 810 -24.84 -36.88 2.32
CA ASN A 810 -24.38 -38.03 3.11
C ASN A 810 -24.94 -38.06 4.55
N LYS A 811 -26.07 -37.39 4.81
CA LYS A 811 -26.77 -37.35 6.11
C LYS A 811 -26.76 -38.65 6.93
N PRO A 812 -27.15 -39.84 6.39
CA PRO A 812 -27.24 -41.06 7.18
C PRO A 812 -25.88 -41.57 7.70
N LYS A 813 -24.77 -41.10 7.12
CA LYS A 813 -23.40 -41.50 7.48
C LYS A 813 -22.70 -40.48 8.40
N LEU A 814 -23.36 -39.37 8.74
CA LEU A 814 -22.79 -38.33 9.60
C LEU A 814 -22.83 -38.73 11.09
N GLY A 815 -21.82 -38.32 11.85
CA GLY A 815 -21.84 -38.42 13.31
C GLY A 815 -22.93 -37.53 13.93
N GLU A 816 -23.39 -37.87 15.13
CA GLU A 816 -24.52 -37.19 15.79
C GLU A 816 -24.30 -35.67 15.95
N ASN A 817 -23.08 -35.27 16.29
CA ASN A 817 -22.71 -33.86 16.48
C ASN A 817 -22.72 -33.09 15.15
N CYS A 818 -22.12 -33.64 14.09
CA CYS A 818 -22.11 -33.01 12.78
C CYS A 818 -23.53 -32.94 12.20
N HIS A 819 -24.27 -34.04 12.27
CA HIS A 819 -25.68 -34.09 11.84
C HIS A 819 -26.53 -33.04 12.56
N SER A 820 -26.33 -32.85 13.86
CA SER A 820 -27.01 -31.82 14.66
C SER A 820 -26.69 -30.40 14.19
N GLN A 821 -25.45 -30.11 13.80
CA GLN A 821 -25.10 -28.80 13.24
C GLN A 821 -25.67 -28.58 11.84
N VAL A 822 -25.56 -29.57 10.95
CA VAL A 822 -26.14 -29.51 9.59
C VAL A 822 -27.67 -29.30 9.67
N PHE A 823 -28.35 -29.98 10.59
CA PHE A 823 -29.78 -29.78 10.82
C PHE A 823 -30.12 -28.33 11.20
N LYS A 824 -29.34 -27.69 12.09
CA LYS A 824 -29.56 -26.28 12.47
C LYS A 824 -29.36 -25.34 11.30
N VAL A 825 -28.37 -25.60 10.46
CA VAL A 825 -28.10 -24.84 9.23
C VAL A 825 -29.27 -24.94 8.27
N ARG A 826 -29.70 -26.16 7.94
CA ARG A 826 -30.84 -26.40 7.04
C ARG A 826 -32.13 -25.79 7.56
N LYS A 827 -32.38 -25.88 8.87
CA LYS A 827 -33.54 -25.22 9.49
C LYS A 827 -33.56 -23.71 9.26
N GLN A 828 -32.40 -23.04 9.30
CA GLN A 828 -32.31 -21.61 9.03
C GLN A 828 -32.55 -21.30 7.54
N GLU A 829 -31.95 -22.07 6.63
CA GLU A 829 -32.11 -21.90 5.18
C GLU A 829 -33.56 -22.08 4.70
N PHE A 830 -34.28 -23.07 5.23
CA PHE A 830 -35.69 -23.29 4.89
C PHE A 830 -36.64 -22.24 5.45
N GLN A 831 -36.26 -21.55 6.53
CA GLN A 831 -37.04 -20.46 7.08
C GLN A 831 -36.76 -19.13 6.37
N ASP A 832 -35.52 -18.90 5.96
CA ASP A 832 -35.10 -17.72 5.21
C ASP A 832 -34.20 -18.13 4.03
N SER A 833 -34.82 -18.23 2.85
CA SER A 833 -34.14 -18.61 1.60
C SER A 833 -33.08 -17.59 1.16
N SER A 834 -33.03 -16.39 1.74
CA SER A 834 -31.97 -15.41 1.43
C SER A 834 -30.60 -15.86 1.94
N SER A 835 -30.56 -16.82 2.87
CA SER A 835 -29.33 -17.41 3.38
C SER A 835 -28.87 -18.66 2.62
N ASP A 836 -29.72 -19.29 1.80
CA ASP A 836 -29.38 -20.50 1.03
C ASP A 836 -28.55 -20.11 -0.22
N PHE A 837 -27.23 -20.07 -0.04
CA PHE A 837 -26.29 -19.74 -1.11
C PHE A 837 -26.43 -20.67 -2.31
N ALA A 838 -26.53 -21.99 -2.07
CA ALA A 838 -26.56 -22.98 -3.13
C ALA A 838 -27.82 -22.83 -3.99
N LEU A 839 -28.98 -22.60 -3.37
CA LEU A 839 -30.24 -22.34 -4.09
C LEU A 839 -30.14 -21.07 -4.94
N LEU A 840 -29.74 -19.95 -4.33
CA LEU A 840 -29.73 -18.66 -5.03
C LEU A 840 -28.69 -18.61 -6.15
N ASN A 841 -27.55 -19.26 -5.98
CA ASN A 841 -26.52 -19.36 -7.01
C ASN A 841 -26.96 -20.28 -8.16
N ALA A 842 -27.50 -21.47 -7.86
CA ALA A 842 -27.97 -22.41 -8.88
C ALA A 842 -29.19 -21.88 -9.66
N CYS A 843 -30.08 -21.14 -9.00
CA CYS A 843 -31.31 -20.60 -9.57
C CYS A 843 -31.25 -19.11 -9.92
N HIS A 844 -30.05 -18.52 -10.00
CA HIS A 844 -29.87 -17.07 -10.13
C HIS A 844 -30.65 -16.45 -11.31
N SER A 845 -30.61 -17.09 -12.49
CA SER A 845 -31.35 -16.66 -13.69
C SER A 845 -32.86 -16.72 -13.49
N MET A 846 -33.36 -17.82 -12.92
CA MET A 846 -34.78 -18.06 -12.68
C MET A 846 -35.36 -17.12 -11.63
N VAL A 847 -34.60 -16.82 -10.57
CA VAL A 847 -35.01 -15.85 -9.55
C VAL A 847 -35.16 -14.45 -10.16
N ARG A 848 -34.24 -14.03 -11.03
CA ARG A 848 -34.34 -12.72 -11.73
C ARG A 848 -35.52 -12.67 -12.69
N GLN A 849 -35.84 -13.77 -13.37
CA GLN A 849 -36.89 -13.79 -14.39
C GLN A 849 -38.29 -13.94 -13.80
N PHE A 850 -38.49 -14.85 -12.84
CA PHE A 850 -39.81 -15.21 -12.31
C PHE A 850 -40.12 -14.62 -10.93
N CYS A 851 -39.09 -14.21 -10.17
CA CYS A 851 -39.22 -13.82 -8.76
C CYS A 851 -38.66 -12.41 -8.46
N TYR A 852 -38.67 -11.50 -9.44
CA TYR A 852 -38.06 -10.16 -9.30
C TYR A 852 -38.70 -9.28 -8.21
N ASP A 853 -40.03 -9.38 -8.01
CA ASP A 853 -40.78 -8.59 -7.01
C ASP A 853 -40.83 -9.22 -5.61
N ILE A 854 -40.25 -10.42 -5.43
CA ILE A 854 -40.37 -11.18 -4.18
C ILE A 854 -39.07 -11.08 -3.40
N ASP A 855 -39.17 -10.79 -2.10
CA ASP A 855 -38.01 -10.79 -1.20
C ASP A 855 -37.29 -12.15 -1.25
N ARG A 856 -35.96 -12.13 -1.37
CA ARG A 856 -35.12 -13.33 -1.49
C ARG A 856 -35.35 -14.34 -0.35
N SER A 857 -35.84 -13.91 0.81
CA SER A 857 -36.24 -14.80 1.92
C SER A 857 -37.33 -15.82 1.55
N LYS A 858 -38.14 -15.52 0.54
CA LYS A 858 -39.21 -16.39 0.03
C LYS A 858 -38.88 -16.96 -1.36
N ALA A 859 -37.61 -16.94 -1.77
CA ALA A 859 -37.19 -17.41 -3.09
C ALA A 859 -37.64 -18.85 -3.36
N LEU A 860 -37.44 -19.78 -2.40
CA LEU A 860 -37.88 -21.17 -2.57
C LEU A 860 -39.39 -21.28 -2.78
N TYR A 861 -40.19 -20.50 -2.03
CA TYR A 861 -41.64 -20.47 -2.20
C TYR A 861 -42.06 -19.98 -3.59
N CYS A 862 -41.41 -18.95 -4.11
CA CYS A 862 -41.66 -18.46 -5.47
C CYS A 862 -41.26 -19.49 -6.54
N LEU A 863 -40.04 -20.04 -6.46
CA LEU A 863 -39.52 -20.98 -7.45
C LEU A 863 -40.38 -22.26 -7.52
N LYS A 864 -40.94 -22.72 -6.40
CA LYS A 864 -41.90 -23.83 -6.37
C LYS A 864 -43.13 -23.61 -7.25
N ARG A 865 -43.60 -22.37 -7.40
CA ARG A 865 -44.80 -22.04 -8.18
C ARG A 865 -44.53 -22.08 -9.69
N TYR A 866 -43.31 -21.75 -10.11
CA TYR A 866 -42.93 -21.63 -11.53
C TYR A 866 -42.07 -22.79 -12.04
N LYS A 867 -41.73 -23.78 -11.18
CA LYS A 867 -40.84 -24.90 -11.54
C LYS A 867 -41.28 -25.72 -12.76
N ASP A 868 -42.58 -25.74 -13.04
CA ASP A 868 -43.20 -26.52 -14.12
C ASP A 868 -43.36 -25.71 -15.42
N GLU A 869 -42.91 -24.44 -15.46
CA GLU A 869 -42.92 -23.61 -16.66
C GLU A 869 -41.86 -24.10 -17.68
N PRO A 870 -42.15 -24.03 -18.99
CA PRO A 870 -41.26 -24.57 -20.03
C PRO A 870 -39.95 -23.78 -20.18
N MET A 871 -39.94 -22.50 -19.80
CA MET A 871 -38.75 -21.64 -19.80
C MET A 871 -37.91 -21.78 -18.51
N PHE A 872 -38.29 -22.69 -17.61
CA PHE A 872 -37.60 -22.89 -16.35
C PHE A 872 -36.39 -23.81 -16.52
N ASP A 873 -35.21 -23.35 -16.08
CA ASP A 873 -33.94 -24.07 -16.20
C ASP A 873 -33.95 -25.42 -15.45
N ASP A 874 -33.49 -26.48 -16.12
CA ASP A 874 -33.56 -27.86 -15.59
C ASP A 874 -32.64 -28.09 -14.38
N LYS A 875 -31.48 -27.40 -14.31
CA LYS A 875 -30.58 -27.47 -13.15
C LYS A 875 -31.25 -26.85 -11.92
N CYS A 876 -31.83 -25.66 -12.09
CA CYS A 876 -32.62 -25.05 -11.03
C CYS A 876 -33.85 -25.91 -10.67
N ARG A 877 -34.54 -26.51 -11.64
CA ARG A 877 -35.71 -27.37 -11.40
C ARG A 877 -35.35 -28.54 -10.48
N THR A 878 -34.26 -29.22 -10.79
CA THR A 878 -33.73 -30.34 -10.01
C THR A 878 -33.37 -29.88 -8.59
N PHE A 879 -32.74 -28.72 -8.45
CA PHE A 879 -32.37 -28.16 -7.16
C PHE A 879 -33.59 -27.83 -6.28
N VAL A 880 -34.61 -27.21 -6.87
CA VAL A 880 -35.88 -26.90 -6.19
C VAL A 880 -36.58 -28.18 -5.74
N ILE A 881 -36.62 -29.22 -6.59
CA ILE A 881 -37.19 -30.52 -6.24
C ILE A 881 -36.42 -31.14 -5.07
N ASN A 882 -35.08 -31.16 -5.10
CA ASN A 882 -34.27 -31.69 -3.99
C ASN A 882 -34.54 -30.95 -2.67
N ARG A 883 -34.69 -29.61 -2.71
CA ARG A 883 -35.08 -28.82 -1.53
C ARG A 883 -36.50 -29.14 -1.07
N MET A 884 -37.43 -29.44 -1.97
CA MET A 884 -38.77 -29.91 -1.59
C MET A 884 -38.74 -31.29 -0.92
N VAL A 885 -37.91 -32.21 -1.41
CA VAL A 885 -37.70 -33.53 -0.78
C VAL A 885 -37.15 -33.36 0.62
N GLU A 886 -36.10 -32.56 0.77
CA GLU A 886 -35.47 -32.27 2.06
C GLU A 886 -36.45 -31.57 3.02
N GLN A 887 -37.28 -30.64 2.55
CA GLN A 887 -38.30 -30.01 3.38
C GLN A 887 -39.35 -31.00 3.93
N ASN A 888 -39.61 -32.10 3.22
CA ASN A 888 -40.55 -33.13 3.66
C ASN A 888 -39.94 -34.15 4.62
N THR A 889 -38.62 -34.13 4.88
CA THR A 889 -38.01 -35.02 5.88
C THR A 889 -38.29 -34.57 7.32
N ASP A 890 -38.64 -33.30 7.54
CA ASP A 890 -38.97 -32.81 8.87
C ASP A 890 -40.01 -31.68 8.83
N TYR A 891 -41.04 -31.78 9.67
CA TYR A 891 -42.09 -30.76 9.75
C TYR A 891 -41.56 -29.36 10.13
N ARG A 892 -40.39 -29.28 10.79
CA ARG A 892 -39.74 -28.02 11.21
C ARG A 892 -39.06 -27.28 10.07
N PHE A 893 -38.84 -27.94 8.93
CA PHE A 893 -38.36 -27.29 7.71
C PHE A 893 -39.50 -26.63 6.92
N ASN A 894 -40.75 -26.98 7.21
CA ASN A 894 -41.91 -26.38 6.57
C ASN A 894 -42.62 -25.41 7.54
N ALA A 895 -42.28 -24.12 7.45
CA ALA A 895 -42.87 -23.09 8.31
C ALA A 895 -44.41 -23.01 8.18
N ALA A 896 -44.96 -23.15 6.97
CA ALA A 896 -46.41 -23.15 6.74
C ALA A 896 -47.09 -24.34 7.44
N LEU A 897 -46.51 -25.53 7.35
CA LEU A 897 -46.99 -26.71 8.07
C LEU A 897 -46.89 -26.53 9.59
N GLN A 898 -45.78 -26.00 10.09
CA GLN A 898 -45.57 -25.77 11.52
C GLN A 898 -46.63 -24.83 12.10
N THR A 899 -46.93 -23.72 11.41
CA THR A 899 -47.96 -22.76 11.84
C THR A 899 -49.37 -23.36 11.77
N ALA A 900 -49.73 -24.01 10.66
CA ALA A 900 -51.08 -24.51 10.43
C ALA A 900 -51.43 -25.77 11.23
N CYS A 901 -50.47 -26.67 11.46
CA CYS A 901 -50.67 -27.98 12.10
C CYS A 901 -50.15 -28.06 13.54
N SER A 902 -49.69 -26.96 14.15
CA SER A 902 -49.12 -26.96 15.51
C SER A 902 -50.01 -27.65 16.56
N LEU A 903 -51.32 -27.36 16.54
CA LEU A 903 -52.30 -27.96 17.45
C LEU A 903 -52.50 -29.45 17.17
N ASP A 904 -52.62 -29.84 15.90
CA ASP A 904 -52.87 -31.22 15.48
C ASP A 904 -51.66 -32.12 15.75
N ILE A 905 -50.45 -31.61 15.54
CA ILE A 905 -49.20 -32.31 15.87
C ILE A 905 -49.14 -32.59 17.38
N ASN A 906 -49.44 -31.60 18.21
CA ASN A 906 -49.43 -31.75 19.67
C ASN A 906 -50.54 -32.68 20.18
N ARG A 907 -51.69 -32.74 19.50
CA ARG A 907 -52.84 -33.55 19.91
C ARG A 907 -52.76 -35.00 19.45
N HIS A 908 -52.30 -35.23 18.22
CA HIS A 908 -52.39 -36.53 17.56
C HIS A 908 -51.04 -37.19 17.28
N CYS A 909 -49.97 -36.41 17.11
CA CYS A 909 -48.65 -36.90 16.74
C CYS A 909 -47.59 -36.73 17.85
N LYS A 910 -48.06 -36.61 19.10
CA LYS A 910 -47.19 -36.43 20.27
C LYS A 910 -46.31 -37.65 20.54
N GLN A 911 -46.82 -38.86 20.29
CA GLN A 911 -46.10 -40.11 20.55
C GLN A 911 -44.80 -40.21 19.74
N GLN A 912 -44.78 -39.62 18.55
CA GLN A 912 -43.63 -39.55 17.65
C GLN A 912 -42.57 -38.54 18.12
N LEU A 913 -42.93 -37.62 19.03
CA LEU A 913 -42.07 -36.57 19.57
C LEU A 913 -41.40 -36.94 20.91
N ILE A 914 -41.91 -37.94 21.64
CA ILE A 914 -41.47 -38.26 23.02
C ILE A 914 -40.08 -38.93 23.06
N ASN A 915 -39.68 -39.67 22.01
CA ASN A 915 -38.43 -40.45 21.98
C ASN A 915 -37.31 -39.87 21.09
N GLN A 916 -37.45 -38.63 20.58
CA GLN A 916 -36.53 -38.10 19.57
C GLN A 916 -35.78 -36.84 20.03
N THR A 917 -34.50 -36.76 19.67
CA THR A 917 -33.63 -35.63 20.02
C THR A 917 -34.04 -34.39 19.23
N ALA A 918 -34.10 -33.24 19.91
CA ALA A 918 -34.55 -31.98 19.31
C ALA A 918 -33.68 -31.47 18.15
N ASN A 919 -32.50 -32.05 17.91
CA ASN A 919 -31.55 -31.60 16.89
C ASN A 919 -31.34 -32.61 15.73
N LYS A 920 -32.14 -33.68 15.64
CA LYS A 920 -32.12 -34.62 14.52
C LYS A 920 -33.45 -34.59 13.77
N GLU A 921 -33.40 -34.76 12.45
CA GLU A 921 -34.60 -34.86 11.60
C GLU A 921 -35.44 -36.07 12.01
N LEU A 922 -36.77 -35.93 11.95
CA LEU A 922 -37.71 -37.00 12.31
C LEU A 922 -38.04 -37.93 11.13
N GLU A 923 -37.29 -37.85 10.02
CA GLU A 923 -37.42 -38.73 8.83
C GLU A 923 -38.86 -38.85 8.31
N GLY A 924 -39.60 -37.73 8.31
CA GLY A 924 -40.97 -37.67 7.81
C GLY A 924 -42.02 -38.30 8.72
N LYS A 925 -41.66 -38.82 9.91
CA LYS A 925 -42.58 -39.51 10.84
C LYS A 925 -43.79 -38.68 11.25
N VAL A 926 -43.61 -37.37 11.42
CA VAL A 926 -44.71 -36.44 11.77
C VAL A 926 -45.65 -36.26 10.57
N ILE A 927 -45.11 -36.09 9.36
CA ILE A 927 -45.92 -36.00 8.15
C ILE A 927 -46.67 -37.32 7.95
N ALA A 928 -46.02 -38.48 8.11
CA ALA A 928 -46.66 -39.79 8.04
C ALA A 928 -47.81 -39.94 9.06
N CYS A 929 -47.62 -39.47 10.30
CA CYS A 929 -48.69 -39.43 11.30
C CYS A 929 -49.85 -38.52 10.86
N LEU A 930 -49.56 -37.32 10.37
CA LEU A 930 -50.57 -36.39 9.88
C LEU A 930 -51.32 -36.97 8.68
N LYS A 931 -50.66 -37.71 7.78
CA LYS A 931 -51.30 -38.45 6.67
C LYS A 931 -52.33 -39.44 7.18
N ILE A 932 -52.00 -40.26 8.19
CA ILE A 932 -52.95 -41.21 8.79
C ILE A 932 -54.16 -40.47 9.38
N LYS A 933 -53.92 -39.36 10.10
CA LYS A 933 -55.00 -38.58 10.74
C LYS A 933 -55.84 -37.78 9.75
N PHE A 934 -55.26 -37.41 8.62
CA PHE A 934 -55.97 -36.85 7.49
C PHE A 934 -56.96 -37.87 6.91
N LYS A 935 -56.53 -39.13 6.68
CA LYS A 935 -57.43 -40.22 6.23
C LYS A 935 -58.62 -40.42 7.19
N GLU A 936 -58.37 -40.30 8.49
CA GLU A 936 -59.40 -40.40 9.53
C GLU A 936 -60.30 -39.14 9.68
N SER A 937 -60.06 -38.07 8.90
CA SER A 937 -60.77 -36.78 9.02
C SER A 937 -60.71 -36.13 10.42
N LYS A 938 -59.57 -36.26 11.10
CA LYS A 938 -59.39 -35.77 12.49
C LYS A 938 -58.60 -34.47 12.63
N LEU A 939 -58.10 -33.91 11.53
CA LEU A 939 -57.28 -32.70 11.53
C LEU A 939 -58.14 -31.43 11.53
N THR A 940 -57.57 -30.30 11.96
CA THR A 940 -58.21 -28.99 11.80
C THR A 940 -58.22 -28.56 10.33
N ILE A 941 -59.21 -27.74 9.93
CA ILE A 941 -59.36 -27.24 8.54
C ILE A 941 -58.08 -26.59 8.01
N LYS A 942 -57.38 -25.80 8.85
CA LYS A 942 -56.12 -25.14 8.47
C LYS A 942 -55.02 -26.16 8.18
N CYS A 943 -54.89 -27.18 9.03
CA CYS A 943 -53.90 -28.25 8.84
C CYS A 943 -54.27 -29.16 7.65
N GLU A 944 -55.55 -29.49 7.49
CA GLU A 944 -56.10 -30.27 6.37
C GLU A 944 -55.77 -29.60 5.03
N HIS A 945 -55.95 -28.28 4.92
CA HIS A 945 -55.59 -27.54 3.71
C HIS A 945 -54.09 -27.59 3.40
N GLN A 946 -53.22 -27.39 4.40
CA GLN A 946 -51.77 -27.49 4.18
C GLN A 946 -51.32 -28.91 3.84
N MET A 947 -51.91 -29.92 4.48
CA MET A 947 -51.64 -31.33 4.17
C MET A 947 -52.11 -31.69 2.76
N THR A 948 -53.22 -31.10 2.30
CA THR A 948 -53.70 -31.26 0.93
C THR A 948 -52.68 -30.74 -0.09
N ASN A 949 -52.07 -29.58 0.18
CA ASN A 949 -51.03 -29.03 -0.71
C ASN A 949 -49.79 -29.94 -0.75
N ILE A 950 -49.31 -30.41 0.42
CA ILE A 950 -48.14 -31.31 0.50
C ILE A 950 -48.40 -32.63 -0.25
N LEU A 951 -49.58 -33.22 -0.06
CA LEU A 951 -49.95 -34.49 -0.69
C LEU A 951 -50.18 -34.34 -2.19
N ARG A 952 -50.77 -33.23 -2.63
CA ARG A 952 -50.92 -32.90 -4.04
C ARG A 952 -49.57 -32.74 -4.74
N GLU A 953 -48.64 -32.01 -4.11
CA GLU A 953 -47.27 -31.87 -4.65
C GLU A 953 -46.57 -33.23 -4.75
N ALA A 954 -46.71 -34.06 -3.72
CA ALA A 954 -46.13 -35.40 -3.70
C ALA A 954 -46.70 -36.36 -4.77
N ALA A 955 -47.94 -36.15 -5.22
CA ALA A 955 -48.60 -36.94 -6.28
C ALA A 955 -48.28 -36.47 -7.71
N LEU A 956 -47.63 -35.32 -7.86
CA LEU A 956 -47.15 -34.82 -9.16
C LEU A 956 -45.67 -35.17 -9.39
N ASN A 957 -44.96 -35.59 -8.35
CA ASN A 957 -43.54 -35.82 -8.42
C ASN A 957 -43.12 -36.95 -7.47
N TYR A 958 -42.82 -38.11 -8.05
CA TYR A 958 -42.45 -39.32 -7.33
C TYR A 958 -41.20 -39.15 -6.45
N HIS A 959 -40.32 -38.18 -6.73
CA HIS A 959 -39.15 -37.90 -5.90
C HIS A 959 -39.52 -37.45 -4.47
N LEU A 960 -40.70 -36.87 -4.29
CA LEU A 960 -41.21 -36.45 -2.98
C LEU A 960 -41.71 -37.62 -2.13
N ASN A 961 -41.80 -38.83 -2.70
CA ASN A 961 -42.11 -40.05 -1.99
C ASN A 961 -40.85 -40.94 -1.90
N PRO A 962 -40.09 -40.89 -0.79
CA PRO A 962 -38.82 -41.61 -0.65
C PRO A 962 -39.00 -43.14 -0.73
N LEU A 963 -40.18 -43.67 -0.37
CA LEU A 963 -40.46 -45.11 -0.48
C LEU A 963 -40.61 -45.55 -1.93
N ILE A 964 -41.24 -44.75 -2.79
CA ILE A 964 -41.35 -45.04 -4.22
C ILE A 964 -39.97 -45.00 -4.88
N VAL A 965 -39.15 -43.98 -4.58
CA VAL A 965 -37.78 -43.89 -5.14
C VAL A 965 -36.93 -45.08 -4.71
N ALA A 966 -37.02 -45.52 -3.46
CA ALA A 966 -36.22 -46.63 -2.95
C ALA A 966 -36.72 -48.01 -3.42
N LEU A 967 -38.04 -48.25 -3.39
CA LEU A 967 -38.62 -49.57 -3.66
C LEU A 967 -38.91 -49.82 -5.14
N CYS A 968 -39.22 -48.77 -5.91
CA CYS A 968 -39.58 -48.84 -7.33
C CYS A 968 -38.46 -48.38 -8.28
N ALA A 969 -37.20 -48.29 -7.81
CA ALA A 969 -36.09 -47.76 -8.61
C ALA A 969 -35.90 -48.50 -9.95
N TYR A 970 -36.07 -49.83 -9.93
CA TYR A 970 -35.92 -50.67 -11.12
C TYR A 970 -37.02 -50.41 -12.15
N GLU A 971 -38.27 -50.33 -11.68
CA GLU A 971 -39.46 -50.09 -12.47
C GLU A 971 -39.43 -48.70 -13.10
N ILE A 972 -38.99 -47.69 -12.34
CA ILE A 972 -38.88 -46.31 -12.82
C ILE A 972 -37.87 -46.22 -13.97
N GLU A 973 -36.67 -46.80 -13.82
CA GLU A 973 -35.61 -46.68 -14.81
C GLU A 973 -35.86 -47.56 -16.05
N LYS A 974 -36.31 -48.81 -15.87
CA LYS A 974 -36.41 -49.80 -16.96
C LYS A 974 -37.80 -49.89 -17.59
N ILE A 975 -38.87 -49.77 -16.81
CA ILE A 975 -40.25 -49.97 -17.27
C ILE A 975 -40.88 -48.63 -17.66
N CYS A 976 -40.81 -47.65 -16.77
CA CYS A 976 -41.49 -46.37 -16.95
C CYS A 976 -40.67 -45.28 -17.65
N LYS A 977 -39.37 -45.54 -17.89
CA LYS A 977 -38.41 -44.66 -18.60
C LYS A 977 -38.56 -43.19 -18.23
N SER A 978 -37.85 -42.76 -17.18
CA SER A 978 -37.84 -41.36 -16.75
C SER A 978 -37.06 -40.47 -17.73
N ASP A 979 -37.73 -39.94 -18.76
CA ASP A 979 -37.15 -38.83 -19.54
C ASP A 979 -37.27 -37.54 -18.72
N GLU A 980 -36.21 -36.73 -18.63
CA GLU A 980 -36.13 -35.47 -17.86
C GLU A 980 -37.17 -34.41 -18.28
N ASN A 981 -37.74 -34.54 -19.49
CA ASN A 981 -38.82 -33.70 -20.03
C ASN A 981 -40.23 -34.28 -19.80
N SER A 982 -40.37 -35.28 -18.93
CA SER A 982 -41.68 -35.88 -18.66
C SER A 982 -42.59 -34.93 -17.89
N SER A 983 -43.82 -34.78 -18.40
CA SER A 983 -44.88 -34.01 -17.76
C SER A 983 -45.12 -34.45 -16.31
N PRO A 984 -45.49 -33.53 -15.39
CA PRO A 984 -45.72 -33.83 -13.98
C PRO A 984 -46.67 -35.03 -13.79
N GLY A 985 -46.31 -35.97 -12.92
CA GLY A 985 -47.11 -37.16 -12.59
C GLY A 985 -47.02 -38.35 -13.57
N LYS A 986 -46.28 -38.25 -14.69
CA LYS A 986 -46.22 -39.32 -15.71
C LYS A 986 -45.62 -40.63 -15.20
N VAL A 987 -44.58 -40.57 -14.36
CA VAL A 987 -43.94 -41.78 -13.78
C VAL A 987 -44.89 -42.48 -12.82
N GLU A 988 -45.58 -41.72 -11.96
CA GLU A 988 -46.59 -42.27 -11.05
C GLU A 988 -47.77 -42.88 -11.82
N GLU A 989 -48.20 -42.21 -12.89
CA GLU A 989 -49.25 -42.72 -13.77
C GLU A 989 -48.82 -44.01 -14.48
N CYS A 990 -47.58 -44.08 -14.94
CA CYS A 990 -47.00 -45.30 -15.49
C CYS A 990 -46.99 -46.43 -14.45
N LEU A 991 -46.52 -46.18 -13.23
CA LEU A 991 -46.50 -47.19 -12.16
C LEU A 991 -47.93 -47.69 -11.83
N LYS A 992 -48.92 -46.78 -11.75
CA LYS A 992 -50.34 -47.14 -11.56
C LYS A 992 -50.89 -47.99 -12.71
N ASN A 993 -50.51 -47.67 -13.95
CA ASN A 993 -50.93 -48.42 -15.14
C ASN A 993 -50.27 -49.81 -15.21
N GLN A 994 -48.98 -49.91 -14.90
CA GLN A 994 -48.28 -51.21 -14.85
C GLN A 994 -48.83 -52.11 -13.73
N PHE A 995 -49.23 -51.52 -12.61
CA PHE A 995 -49.91 -52.22 -11.53
C PHE A 995 -51.28 -52.76 -11.96
N THR A 996 -52.08 -51.97 -12.69
CA THR A 996 -53.40 -52.41 -13.18
C THR A 996 -53.33 -53.50 -14.23
N LEU A 997 -52.29 -53.49 -15.06
CA LEU A 997 -52.05 -54.53 -16.06
C LEU A 997 -51.47 -55.83 -15.49
N ASP A 998 -51.30 -55.93 -14.17
CA ASP A 998 -50.71 -57.07 -13.47
C ASP A 998 -49.33 -57.47 -14.05
N ASN A 999 -48.49 -56.47 -14.39
CA ASN A 999 -47.19 -56.74 -14.99
C ASN A 999 -46.27 -57.52 -14.02
N LYS A 1000 -45.82 -58.70 -14.44
CA LYS A 1000 -44.97 -59.62 -13.67
C LYS A 1000 -43.54 -59.13 -13.47
N GLU A 1001 -43.10 -58.13 -14.23
CA GLU A 1001 -41.75 -57.54 -14.09
C GLU A 1001 -41.63 -56.59 -12.90
N MET A 1002 -42.76 -56.18 -12.30
CA MET A 1002 -42.75 -55.35 -11.08
C MET A 1002 -42.41 -56.18 -9.85
N LYS A 1003 -41.47 -55.70 -9.05
CA LYS A 1003 -41.12 -56.28 -7.75
C LYS A 1003 -42.28 -56.16 -6.78
N GLU A 1004 -42.49 -57.20 -5.98
CA GLU A 1004 -43.58 -57.24 -5.00
C GLU A 1004 -43.55 -56.06 -4.02
N ALA A 1005 -42.35 -55.65 -3.57
CA ALA A 1005 -42.19 -54.48 -2.70
C ALA A 1005 -42.68 -53.18 -3.36
N CYS A 1006 -42.41 -52.98 -4.65
CA CYS A 1006 -42.93 -51.83 -5.39
C CYS A 1006 -44.45 -51.95 -5.59
N ARG A 1007 -44.97 -53.15 -5.89
CA ARG A 1007 -46.41 -53.38 -6.07
C ARG A 1007 -47.22 -53.04 -4.82
N VAL A 1008 -46.74 -53.46 -3.65
CA VAL A 1008 -47.37 -53.12 -2.36
C VAL A 1008 -47.36 -51.61 -2.15
N GLN A 1009 -46.23 -50.94 -2.41
CA GLN A 1009 -46.14 -49.49 -2.24
C GLN A 1009 -47.04 -48.71 -3.21
N VAL A 1010 -47.18 -49.17 -4.45
CA VAL A 1010 -48.09 -48.58 -5.45
C VAL A 1010 -49.55 -48.82 -5.06
N ALA A 1011 -49.89 -49.98 -4.50
CA ALA A 1011 -51.22 -50.26 -3.96
C ALA A 1011 -51.57 -49.32 -2.79
N GLU A 1012 -50.65 -49.11 -1.85
CA GLU A 1012 -50.82 -48.12 -0.77
C GLU A 1012 -51.01 -46.70 -1.30
N MET A 1013 -50.23 -46.31 -2.32
CA MET A 1013 -50.36 -44.99 -2.97
C MET A 1013 -51.73 -44.83 -3.65
N ILE A 1014 -52.24 -45.87 -4.31
CA ILE A 1014 -53.59 -45.88 -4.89
C ILE A 1014 -54.65 -45.76 -3.79
N GLU A 1015 -54.50 -46.47 -2.67
CA GLU A 1015 -55.39 -46.34 -1.51
C GLU A 1015 -55.35 -44.92 -0.92
N GLU A 1016 -54.17 -44.29 -0.85
CA GLU A 1016 -54.01 -42.90 -0.44
C GLU A 1016 -54.80 -41.95 -1.34
N SER A 1017 -54.76 -42.14 -2.66
CA SER A 1017 -55.49 -41.30 -3.62
C SER A 1017 -57.02 -41.39 -3.51
N LYS A 1018 -57.55 -42.45 -2.87
CA LYS A 1018 -59.00 -42.61 -2.59
C LYS A 1018 -59.50 -41.65 -1.50
N ALA A 1019 -58.60 -41.11 -0.68
CA ALA A 1019 -58.95 -40.28 0.47
C ALA A 1019 -59.41 -38.86 0.11
N ASP A 1020 -59.02 -38.32 -1.04
CA ASP A 1020 -59.52 -37.04 -1.56
C ASP A 1020 -59.27 -36.99 -3.07
N ILE A 1021 -60.21 -36.45 -3.84
CA ILE A 1021 -60.03 -36.26 -5.30
C ILE A 1021 -58.82 -35.39 -5.62
N ASN A 1022 -58.47 -34.44 -4.74
CA ASN A 1022 -57.32 -33.55 -4.90
C ASN A 1022 -55.96 -34.25 -4.83
N PHE A 1023 -55.90 -35.49 -4.33
CA PHE A 1023 -54.68 -36.31 -4.25
C PHE A 1023 -54.39 -37.04 -5.55
N ASP A 1024 -55.34 -37.01 -6.49
CA ASP A 1024 -55.11 -37.36 -7.87
C ASP A 1024 -55.34 -36.11 -8.73
N PRO A 1025 -54.29 -35.29 -8.94
CA PRO A 1025 -54.40 -34.03 -9.66
C PRO A 1025 -54.89 -34.23 -11.10
N LEU A 1026 -54.58 -35.37 -11.72
CA LEU A 1026 -55.02 -35.71 -13.07
C LEU A 1026 -56.52 -36.02 -13.09
N LEU A 1027 -57.01 -36.80 -12.12
CA LEU A 1027 -58.44 -37.06 -11.95
C LEU A 1027 -59.21 -35.78 -11.58
N GLN A 1028 -58.67 -34.96 -10.67
CA GLN A 1028 -59.28 -33.70 -10.29
C GLN A 1028 -59.37 -32.73 -11.48
N LYS A 1029 -58.33 -32.65 -12.31
CA LYS A 1029 -58.33 -31.81 -13.53
C LYS A 1029 -59.36 -32.31 -14.55
N ALA A 1030 -59.43 -33.63 -14.78
CA ALA A 1030 -60.39 -34.22 -15.69
C ALA A 1030 -61.85 -34.05 -15.22
N CYS A 1031 -62.09 -34.15 -13.91
CA CYS A 1031 -63.43 -34.10 -13.30
C CYS A 1031 -63.80 -32.73 -12.69
N ALA A 1032 -62.99 -31.69 -12.85
CA ALA A 1032 -63.20 -30.39 -12.18
C ALA A 1032 -64.58 -29.77 -12.50
N VAL A 1033 -64.99 -29.84 -13.77
CA VAL A 1033 -66.28 -29.32 -14.23
C VAL A 1033 -67.42 -30.12 -13.61
N ASP A 1034 -67.35 -31.46 -13.63
CA ASP A 1034 -68.37 -32.34 -13.07
C ASP A 1034 -68.51 -32.22 -11.55
N VAL A 1035 -67.39 -32.07 -10.83
CA VAL A 1035 -67.40 -31.81 -9.38
C VAL A 1035 -68.09 -30.50 -9.07
N SER A 1036 -67.80 -29.44 -9.83
CA SER A 1036 -68.45 -28.13 -9.64
C SER A 1036 -69.95 -28.16 -9.98
N LYS A 1037 -70.33 -28.97 -10.96
CA LYS A 1037 -71.71 -29.08 -11.46
C LYS A 1037 -72.60 -29.92 -10.54
N TYR A 1038 -72.08 -31.03 -10.03
CA TYR A 1038 -72.89 -32.03 -9.32
C TYR A 1038 -72.54 -32.21 -7.84
N CYS A 1039 -71.33 -31.86 -7.41
CA CYS A 1039 -70.81 -32.12 -6.05
C CYS A 1039 -70.42 -30.84 -5.29
N ASN A 1040 -70.92 -29.67 -5.70
CA ASN A 1040 -70.58 -28.37 -5.09
C ASN A 1040 -70.94 -28.25 -3.59
N MET A 1041 -72.04 -28.87 -3.15
CA MET A 1041 -72.49 -28.85 -1.75
C MET A 1041 -71.82 -29.92 -0.88
N VAL A 1042 -71.02 -30.80 -1.47
CA VAL A 1042 -70.31 -31.84 -0.72
C VAL A 1042 -68.98 -31.27 -0.20
N PRO A 1043 -68.69 -31.35 1.10
CA PRO A 1043 -67.40 -30.91 1.62
C PRO A 1043 -66.26 -31.78 1.09
N GLN A 1044 -65.14 -31.14 0.72
CA GLN A 1044 -63.89 -31.80 0.30
C GLN A 1044 -63.31 -32.67 1.43
N GLY A 1045 -62.46 -33.65 1.10
CA GLY A 1045 -61.93 -34.62 2.07
C GLY A 1045 -62.71 -35.93 2.19
N ALA A 1046 -62.07 -36.93 2.81
CA ALA A 1046 -62.63 -38.25 3.14
C ALA A 1046 -63.23 -39.05 1.96
N GLY A 1047 -62.76 -38.81 0.74
CA GLY A 1047 -63.21 -39.47 -0.49
C GLY A 1047 -64.64 -39.09 -0.90
N ARG A 1048 -65.24 -38.07 -0.30
CA ARG A 1048 -66.65 -37.72 -0.51
C ARG A 1048 -66.95 -37.28 -1.93
N HIS A 1049 -66.06 -36.52 -2.56
CA HIS A 1049 -66.19 -36.12 -3.97
C HIS A 1049 -66.05 -37.30 -4.92
N ILE A 1050 -65.10 -38.21 -4.67
CA ILE A 1050 -64.97 -39.44 -5.46
C ILE A 1050 -66.25 -40.29 -5.33
N LYS A 1051 -66.79 -40.43 -4.12
CA LYS A 1051 -68.05 -41.16 -3.86
C LYS A 1051 -69.26 -40.49 -4.51
N CYS A 1052 -69.32 -39.16 -4.51
CA CYS A 1052 -70.35 -38.39 -5.21
C CYS A 1052 -70.32 -38.67 -6.71
N LEU A 1053 -69.13 -38.61 -7.34
CA LEU A 1053 -68.95 -38.94 -8.74
C LEU A 1053 -69.26 -40.42 -9.06
N GLN A 1054 -68.89 -41.35 -8.17
CA GLN A 1054 -69.24 -42.77 -8.31
C GLN A 1054 -70.76 -42.99 -8.33
N ASN A 1055 -71.51 -42.28 -7.48
CA ASN A 1055 -72.97 -42.37 -7.46
C ASN A 1055 -73.58 -41.80 -8.75
N ILE A 1056 -72.99 -40.74 -9.33
CA ILE A 1056 -73.44 -40.15 -10.59
C ILE A 1056 -73.14 -41.07 -11.77
N LEU A 1057 -71.98 -41.75 -11.75
CA LEU A 1057 -71.60 -42.74 -12.77
C LEU A 1057 -72.55 -43.96 -12.80
N GLN A 1058 -73.29 -44.20 -11.71
CA GLN A 1058 -74.33 -45.25 -11.62
C GLN A 1058 -75.74 -44.74 -11.96
N ASP A 1059 -75.94 -43.44 -12.19
CA ASP A 1059 -77.23 -42.82 -12.50
C ASP A 1059 -77.43 -42.68 -14.02
N GLU A 1060 -78.41 -43.37 -14.59
CA GLU A 1060 -78.70 -43.33 -16.04
C GLU A 1060 -79.14 -41.95 -16.55
N LYS A 1061 -79.54 -41.03 -15.67
CA LYS A 1061 -80.05 -39.70 -16.05
C LYS A 1061 -78.97 -38.62 -16.11
N ARG A 1062 -77.75 -38.91 -15.67
CA ARG A 1062 -76.68 -37.90 -15.54
C ARG A 1062 -75.40 -38.42 -16.19
N SER A 1063 -74.87 -37.69 -17.16
CA SER A 1063 -73.61 -38.03 -17.83
C SER A 1063 -72.47 -37.14 -17.35
N LEU A 1064 -71.33 -37.75 -17.06
CA LEU A 1064 -70.07 -37.07 -16.80
C LEU A 1064 -69.40 -36.65 -18.12
N GLU A 1065 -68.50 -35.68 -18.06
CA GLU A 1065 -67.64 -35.28 -19.18
C GLU A 1065 -66.83 -36.51 -19.67
N PRO A 1066 -66.56 -36.68 -20.98
CA PRO A 1066 -65.91 -37.89 -21.50
C PRO A 1066 -64.55 -38.19 -20.86
N ASP A 1067 -63.77 -37.13 -20.60
CA ASP A 1067 -62.45 -37.24 -19.95
C ASP A 1067 -62.59 -37.66 -18.47
N CYS A 1068 -63.57 -37.10 -17.74
CA CYS A 1068 -63.86 -37.51 -16.38
C CYS A 1068 -64.36 -38.95 -16.31
N TYR A 1069 -65.26 -39.35 -17.21
CA TYR A 1069 -65.79 -40.71 -17.27
C TYR A 1069 -64.68 -41.74 -17.48
N LYS A 1070 -63.80 -41.52 -18.47
CA LYS A 1070 -62.69 -42.42 -18.78
C LYS A 1070 -61.72 -42.54 -17.59
N MET A 1071 -61.33 -41.40 -17.02
CA MET A 1071 -60.38 -41.36 -15.92
C MET A 1071 -60.95 -41.97 -14.64
N LEU A 1072 -62.19 -41.63 -14.27
CA LEU A 1072 -62.86 -42.14 -13.07
C LEU A 1072 -63.07 -43.65 -13.15
N THR A 1073 -63.46 -44.18 -14.31
CA THR A 1073 -63.66 -45.63 -14.50
C THR A 1073 -62.34 -46.39 -14.33
N SER A 1074 -61.26 -45.89 -14.93
CA SER A 1074 -59.91 -46.45 -14.76
C SER A 1074 -59.47 -46.44 -13.28
N ARG A 1075 -59.72 -45.35 -12.55
CA ARG A 1075 -59.40 -45.28 -11.10
C ARG A 1075 -60.25 -46.22 -10.24
N ILE A 1076 -61.52 -46.42 -10.55
CA ILE A 1076 -62.38 -47.37 -9.84
C ILE A 1076 -61.83 -48.80 -9.96
N GLU A 1077 -61.30 -49.16 -11.13
CA GLU A 1077 -60.63 -50.46 -11.34
C GLU A 1077 -59.34 -50.56 -10.52
N MET A 1078 -58.51 -49.52 -10.52
CA MET A 1078 -57.30 -49.44 -9.68
C MET A 1078 -57.63 -49.64 -8.19
N PHE A 1079 -58.65 -48.97 -7.67
CA PHE A 1079 -59.08 -49.12 -6.27
C PHE A 1079 -59.48 -50.56 -5.95
N LYS A 1080 -60.24 -51.22 -6.83
CA LYS A 1080 -60.63 -52.63 -6.65
C LYS A 1080 -59.43 -53.56 -6.64
N ASN A 1081 -58.44 -53.33 -7.50
CA ASN A 1081 -57.25 -54.16 -7.58
C ASN A 1081 -56.32 -53.95 -6.37
N ALA A 1082 -56.18 -52.71 -5.88
CA ALA A 1082 -55.46 -52.41 -4.65
C ALA A 1082 -56.13 -53.04 -3.41
N ASP A 1083 -57.47 -52.92 -3.29
CA ASP A 1083 -58.24 -53.51 -2.20
C ASP A 1083 -58.07 -55.05 -2.11
N LYS A 1084 -57.87 -55.74 -3.26
CA LYS A 1084 -57.60 -57.20 -3.30
C LYS A 1084 -56.20 -57.58 -2.78
N LEU A 1085 -55.21 -56.71 -2.97
CA LEU A 1085 -53.81 -56.99 -2.63
C LEU A 1085 -53.52 -56.68 -1.16
N ILE A 1086 -54.21 -55.67 -0.60
CA ILE A 1086 -54.12 -55.24 0.81
C ILE A 1086 -55.01 -56.10 1.73
N ALA A 1087 -55.90 -56.93 1.17
CA ALA A 1087 -56.73 -57.84 1.96
C ALA A 1087 -55.85 -58.79 2.79
N PRO A 1088 -56.06 -58.90 4.12
CA PRO A 1088 -55.23 -59.72 4.99
C PRO A 1088 -55.35 -61.19 4.58
N LYS A 1089 -54.21 -61.83 4.27
CA LYS A 1089 -54.16 -63.23 3.82
C LYS A 1089 -53.99 -64.20 5.00
N THR A 1090 -53.51 -63.71 6.13
CA THR A 1090 -53.31 -64.50 7.36
C THR A 1090 -54.26 -64.08 8.50
N ILE A 1091 -54.56 -65.02 9.41
CA ILE A 1091 -55.44 -64.77 10.57
C ILE A 1091 -54.81 -63.74 11.53
N GLU A 1092 -53.47 -63.69 11.58
CA GLU A 1092 -52.72 -62.73 12.39
C GLU A 1092 -52.82 -61.30 11.83
N GLU A 1093 -52.69 -61.14 10.52
CA GLU A 1093 -52.94 -59.85 9.84
C GLU A 1093 -54.42 -59.42 9.92
N LEU A 1094 -55.35 -60.37 9.86
CA LEU A 1094 -56.78 -60.11 10.05
C LEU A 1094 -57.05 -59.61 11.48
N TYR A 1095 -56.43 -60.23 12.48
CA TYR A 1095 -56.51 -59.79 13.87
C TYR A 1095 -55.96 -58.37 14.03
N ASP A 1096 -54.76 -58.10 13.49
CA ASP A 1096 -54.14 -56.77 13.58
C ASP A 1096 -54.92 -55.68 12.84
N SER A 1097 -55.53 -56.02 11.69
CA SER A 1097 -56.40 -55.14 10.92
C SER A 1097 -57.71 -54.83 11.65
N VAL A 1098 -58.36 -55.84 12.24
CA VAL A 1098 -59.57 -55.65 13.08
C VAL A 1098 -59.24 -54.86 14.35
N ASN A 1099 -58.04 -55.03 14.90
CA ASN A 1099 -57.58 -54.34 16.11
C ASN A 1099 -57.27 -52.84 15.85
N ARG A 1100 -56.84 -52.48 14.63
CA ARG A 1100 -56.65 -51.09 14.18
C ARG A 1100 -57.95 -50.42 13.71
N SER A 1101 -59.00 -51.19 13.43
CA SER A 1101 -60.28 -50.68 12.93
C SER A 1101 -61.03 -49.83 13.98
N PRO A 1102 -61.64 -48.68 13.60
CA PRO A 1102 -62.52 -47.92 14.49
C PRO A 1102 -63.76 -48.70 14.92
N ALA A 1103 -64.13 -49.75 14.18
CA ALA A 1103 -65.20 -50.68 14.52
C ALA A 1103 -64.76 -51.84 15.43
N LYS A 1104 -63.53 -51.84 15.98
CA LYS A 1104 -63.02 -52.88 16.89
C LYS A 1104 -64.01 -53.21 18.02
N ARG A 1105 -64.66 -52.18 18.60
CA ARG A 1105 -65.66 -52.38 19.66
C ARG A 1105 -66.89 -53.15 19.16
N TYR A 1106 -67.34 -52.85 17.94
CA TYR A 1106 -68.44 -53.55 17.29
C TYR A 1106 -68.06 -55.01 16.99
N PHE A 1107 -66.89 -55.26 16.42
CA PHE A 1107 -66.40 -56.61 16.17
C PHE A 1107 -66.20 -57.41 17.46
N LEU A 1108 -65.66 -56.80 18.53
CA LEU A 1108 -65.55 -57.46 19.84
C LEU A 1108 -66.92 -57.84 20.39
N ILE A 1109 -67.90 -56.93 20.33
CA ILE A 1109 -69.28 -57.22 20.76
C ILE A 1109 -69.88 -58.35 19.90
N LEU A 1110 -69.67 -58.34 18.59
CA LEU A 1110 -70.15 -59.38 17.68
C LEU A 1110 -69.51 -60.75 17.99
N THR A 1111 -68.21 -60.78 18.29
CA THR A 1111 -67.53 -62.02 18.69
C THR A 1111 -67.97 -62.51 20.06
N PHE A 1112 -68.15 -61.63 21.05
CA PHE A 1112 -68.65 -62.03 22.36
C PHE A 1112 -70.09 -62.49 22.33
N THR A 1113 -70.94 -61.87 21.50
CA THR A 1113 -72.32 -62.33 21.28
C THR A 1113 -72.37 -63.66 20.54
N ALA A 1114 -71.51 -63.88 19.53
CA ALA A 1114 -71.39 -65.17 18.85
C ALA A 1114 -70.88 -66.29 19.79
N ILE A 1115 -69.84 -66.02 20.59
CA ILE A 1115 -69.34 -66.96 21.61
C ILE A 1115 -70.43 -67.21 22.67
N GLY A 1116 -71.16 -66.17 23.09
CA GLY A 1116 -72.31 -66.29 23.98
C GLY A 1116 -73.40 -67.19 23.39
N PHE A 1117 -73.74 -67.03 22.11
CA PHE A 1117 -74.70 -67.89 21.42
C PHE A 1117 -74.21 -69.34 21.32
N ILE A 1118 -72.93 -69.56 21.02
CA ILE A 1118 -72.33 -70.92 21.00
C ILE A 1118 -72.37 -71.54 22.40
N PHE A 1119 -72.11 -70.77 23.46
CA PHE A 1119 -72.15 -71.26 24.84
C PHE A 1119 -73.57 -71.57 25.30
N ILE A 1120 -74.56 -70.75 24.92
CA ILE A 1120 -75.98 -70.98 25.19
C ILE A 1120 -76.49 -72.20 24.41
N MET A 1121 -76.12 -72.34 23.13
CA MET A 1121 -76.45 -73.54 22.34
C MET A 1121 -75.74 -74.79 22.87
N GLY A 1122 -74.48 -74.69 23.31
CA GLY A 1122 -73.74 -75.77 23.95
C GLY A 1122 -74.34 -76.21 25.30
N LEU A 1123 -74.83 -75.26 26.11
CA LEU A 1123 -75.56 -75.55 27.35
C LEU A 1123 -76.94 -76.17 27.09
N SER A 1124 -77.59 -75.80 25.99
CA SER A 1124 -78.90 -76.32 25.58
C SER A 1124 -78.80 -77.72 24.97
N CYS A 1125 -77.79 -77.98 24.14
CA CYS A 1125 -77.54 -79.28 23.52
C CYS A 1125 -76.81 -80.26 24.46
N GLY A 1126 -76.03 -79.79 25.43
CA GLY A 1126 -75.36 -80.64 26.43
C GLY A 1126 -76.31 -81.32 27.42
N ARG A 1127 -77.57 -80.87 27.51
CA ARG A 1127 -78.61 -81.53 28.31
C ARG A 1127 -79.40 -82.62 27.58
N VAL A 1128 -79.21 -82.81 26.27
CA VAL A 1128 -80.00 -83.76 25.45
C VAL A 1128 -79.27 -85.10 25.18
N SER A 1129 -78.00 -85.27 25.57
CA SER A 1129 -77.27 -86.56 25.42
C SER A 1129 -76.92 -87.29 26.72
N ARG A 1130 -77.77 -87.23 27.76
CA ARG A 1130 -77.72 -88.22 28.86
C ARG A 1130 -78.82 -89.27 28.67
N ARG A 1131 -78.53 -90.28 27.85
CA ARG A 1131 -79.08 -91.64 28.02
C ARG A 1131 -77.96 -92.55 28.52
N PRO A 1132 -78.14 -93.29 29.63
CA PRO A 1132 -77.14 -94.22 30.14
C PRO A 1132 -77.28 -95.57 29.42
N MET A 1133 -76.20 -96.12 28.90
CA MET A 1133 -76.18 -97.55 28.61
C MET A 1133 -74.81 -98.16 28.88
N MET A 1134 -74.88 -99.17 29.73
CA MET A 1134 -73.89 -100.11 30.21
C MET A 1134 -72.93 -100.71 29.16
N MET A 1135 -71.80 -101.14 29.71
CA MET A 1135 -71.09 -102.41 29.50
C MET A 1135 -69.77 -102.44 28.70
N LYS A 1136 -68.77 -102.90 29.46
CA LYS A 1136 -67.75 -103.95 29.19
C LYS A 1136 -66.38 -103.55 28.62
N ASN A 1137 -65.41 -103.65 29.52
CA ASN A 1137 -63.98 -103.93 29.35
C ASN A 1137 -63.62 -104.78 28.13
N LYS A 1138 -62.56 -104.36 27.43
CA LYS A 1138 -61.33 -105.16 27.30
C LYS A 1138 -60.13 -104.24 27.11
#